data_AF-A0A960KAG8-F1
#
_entry.id   AF-A0A960KAG8-F1
#
_cell.length_a   1.000
_cell.length_b   1.000
_cell.length_c   1.000
_cell.angle_alpha   90.00
_cell.angle_beta   90.00
_cell.angle_gamma   90.00
#
_symmetry.space_group_name_H-M   'P 1'
#
loop_
_entity.id
_entity.type
_entity.pdbx_description
1 polymer ?
#
loop_
_entity_poly.entity_id
_entity_poly.type
_entity_poly.pdbx_seq_one_letter_code
_entity_poly.pdbx_strand_id
1 'polypeptide(L)'
;MTARGARRAHGRVRRLAAGATVAVAVLAGAVLPGGRAEAAGVTTHAWMALDAIDLVTTPELKALLVANRDYVRSGAHFPDSGYALSNTYGEEAHWQRFHDAYLEQIKSHAECTDLTDPQGPCAPQIAFLMGMIGHGVGDEVWDWLFEPNGPDLDEYYSPDSLAGYANDGGAELQMDLVAIADFGEPTTGIAAWPSKTDLLATFASLGRTDVDDGQLSLGQAAMSVVKGAEASWAPQHIHALHDAMPWMSHNLETGPGGVAFAAKAIAGEWEAMWGRMLGSQPQTSVTNVYPAPNQRRLPTTGWARNMQPGSDHGRGGARTRVGAILSYSRPYVGSAGTVSSALPGGSMTLEVKDSGTPLPTLAGWPRSVPYGPSDGEHMIGLQPQSDLQPCTWYTASVTSNLVDARNEPVAPYSWDFRTGADAAGSRCPDDPFTPDENYLRKATTDVLDRSATTDELDTYAYAADRGQTDRRTWVKDLLGSQEERERLVTQAFEHDLGRAPDPSGLAYWSNKLQTIKLPELDARLLGSAEVYRKAGGTNAAYVTALYPLVHGRAVDPSGLAFWTKRLDRGLRRTSLALSLLTSHEAAQRTVVTTYDRFLHRAPDPGGKTHWTNYLMAGNDQRDLWRSLMASGEYDRRAQDA
;
A
#
# COMPACT_ATOMS: atom_id res chain seq x y z
N MET A 1 -7.47 62.00 48.86
CA MET A 1 -7.57 60.98 49.92
C MET A 1 -6.57 59.89 49.62
N THR A 2 -5.67 59.67 50.57
CA THR A 2 -4.50 58.80 50.55
C THR A 2 -4.86 57.32 50.74
N ALA A 3 -4.26 56.42 49.96
CA ALA A 3 -3.90 55.10 50.47
C ALA A 3 -2.67 54.56 49.70
N ARG A 4 -1.59 54.38 50.44
CA ARG A 4 -0.30 53.79 50.04
C ARG A 4 -0.40 52.26 50.07
N GLY A 5 0.37 51.59 49.21
CA GLY A 5 0.66 50.16 49.33
C GLY A 5 1.75 49.73 48.36
N ALA A 6 3.02 49.92 48.75
CA ALA A 6 4.19 49.54 47.97
C ALA A 6 4.58 48.08 48.22
N ARG A 7 4.98 47.35 47.16
CA ARG A 7 6.03 46.30 47.24
C ARG A 7 6.94 46.38 46.00
N ARG A 8 8.24 46.53 46.29
CA ARG A 8 9.41 46.28 45.41
C ARG A 8 9.51 44.74 45.16
N ALA A 9 10.28 44.16 44.23
CA ALA A 9 11.55 44.57 43.64
C ALA A 9 11.94 43.68 42.43
N HIS A 10 12.81 44.25 41.57
CA HIS A 10 13.89 43.65 40.78
C HIS A 10 13.64 42.57 39.70
N GLY A 11 13.97 42.95 38.45
CA GLY A 11 14.28 42.02 37.36
C GLY A 11 14.29 42.66 35.98
N ARG A 12 15.19 43.61 35.70
CA ARG A 12 15.53 43.99 34.31
C ARG A 12 16.54 42.97 33.77
N VAL A 13 16.17 42.19 32.75
CA VAL A 13 17.12 41.67 31.76
C VAL A 13 16.51 41.82 30.35
N ARG A 14 17.09 42.80 29.65
CA ARG A 14 17.31 42.98 28.20
C ARG A 14 16.37 42.31 27.18
N ARG A 15 15.72 43.20 26.41
CA ARG A 15 15.40 43.05 24.98
C ARG A 15 16.57 42.47 24.19
N LEU A 16 16.29 41.55 23.27
CA LEU A 16 16.85 41.43 21.92
C LEU A 16 16.05 40.35 21.16
N ALA A 17 15.98 40.47 19.84
CA ALA A 17 15.31 39.59 18.87
C ALA A 17 13.79 39.78 18.67
N ALA A 18 13.42 40.95 18.15
CA ALA A 18 12.26 41.08 17.26
C ALA A 18 12.80 41.52 15.89
N GLY A 19 13.06 40.55 15.01
CA GLY A 19 13.68 40.81 13.71
C GLY A 19 14.24 39.53 13.08
N ALA A 20 13.37 38.55 12.82
CA ALA A 20 13.68 37.38 11.98
C ALA A 20 12.44 36.61 11.50
N THR A 21 11.25 36.87 12.06
CA THR A 21 10.05 36.03 11.82
C THR A 21 9.14 36.52 10.69
N VAL A 22 9.43 37.64 10.02
CA VAL A 22 8.51 38.24 9.03
C VAL A 22 8.94 38.00 7.58
N ALA A 23 10.18 37.56 7.32
CA ALA A 23 10.66 37.31 5.95
C ALA A 23 10.31 35.91 5.40
N VAL A 24 10.00 34.94 6.26
CA VAL A 24 9.64 33.55 5.86
C VAL A 24 8.19 33.45 5.38
N ALA A 25 7.28 34.28 5.91
CA ALA A 25 5.86 34.23 5.57
C ALA A 25 5.51 34.85 4.20
N VAL A 26 6.41 35.65 3.60
CA VAL A 26 6.12 36.37 2.34
C VAL A 26 6.43 35.52 1.11
N LEU A 27 7.27 34.50 1.20
CA LEU A 27 7.55 33.58 0.08
C LEU A 27 6.59 32.38 0.02
N ALA A 28 6.04 31.95 1.15
CA ALA A 28 4.97 30.94 1.17
C ALA A 28 3.66 31.45 0.53
N GLY A 29 3.42 32.76 0.55
CA GLY A 29 2.25 33.40 -0.06
C GLY A 29 2.47 33.99 -1.47
N ALA A 30 3.66 33.81 -2.07
CA ALA A 30 4.01 34.39 -3.37
C ALA A 30 4.08 33.35 -4.50
N VAL A 31 3.64 32.12 -4.26
CA VAL A 31 3.19 31.22 -5.34
C VAL A 31 1.76 31.65 -5.69
N LEU A 32 1.65 32.70 -6.51
CA LEU A 32 0.36 33.21 -6.96
C LEU A 32 -0.33 32.19 -7.88
N PRO A 33 -1.66 32.04 -7.80
CA PRO A 33 -2.43 31.13 -8.64
C PRO A 33 -2.52 31.71 -10.05
N GLY A 34 -1.68 31.25 -10.96
CA GLY A 34 -1.62 31.80 -12.31
C GLY A 34 -0.95 30.87 -13.30
N GLY A 35 -1.77 30.08 -14.00
CA GLY A 35 -1.36 29.10 -15.00
C GLY A 35 -1.45 27.69 -14.44
N ARG A 36 -2.09 26.78 -15.18
CA ARG A 36 -2.22 25.36 -14.80
C ARG A 36 -0.81 24.79 -14.60
N ALA A 37 -0.40 24.62 -13.36
CA ALA A 37 0.76 23.84 -13.00
C ALA A 37 0.22 22.50 -12.51
N GLU A 38 0.20 21.51 -13.41
CA GLU A 38 0.34 20.11 -13.04
C GLU A 38 1.79 19.94 -12.54
N ALA A 39 2.05 18.96 -11.67
CA ALA A 39 3.32 18.66 -10.98
C ALA A 39 3.58 19.37 -9.63
N ALA A 40 3.31 18.64 -8.54
CA ALA A 40 3.86 18.92 -7.19
C ALA A 40 4.09 17.59 -6.42
N GLY A 41 4.64 16.59 -7.12
CA GLY A 41 5.00 15.26 -6.62
C GLY A 41 6.49 15.04 -6.44
N VAL A 42 7.20 15.99 -5.85
CA VAL A 42 8.67 16.01 -5.84
C VAL A 42 9.25 14.88 -4.99
N THR A 43 8.59 14.54 -3.88
CA THR A 43 9.14 13.61 -2.88
C THR A 43 9.00 12.15 -3.33
N THR A 44 7.86 11.78 -3.91
CA THR A 44 7.59 10.42 -4.38
C THR A 44 8.51 10.03 -5.54
N HIS A 45 8.71 10.92 -6.52
CA HIS A 45 9.63 10.67 -7.64
C HIS A 45 11.08 10.51 -7.20
N ALA A 46 11.52 11.31 -6.24
CA ALA A 46 12.84 11.14 -5.64
C ALA A 46 12.97 9.80 -4.91
N TRP A 47 11.94 9.36 -4.20
CA TRP A 47 11.93 8.05 -3.55
C TRP A 47 12.05 6.91 -4.59
N MET A 48 11.25 6.95 -5.66
CA MET A 48 11.33 6.00 -6.78
C MET A 48 12.75 5.86 -7.35
N ALA A 49 13.39 7.00 -7.64
CA ALA A 49 14.76 7.01 -8.15
C ALA A 49 15.75 6.46 -7.10
N LEU A 50 15.60 6.82 -5.83
CA LEU A 50 16.52 6.38 -4.78
C LEU A 50 16.44 4.88 -4.47
N ASP A 51 15.25 4.28 -4.61
CA ASP A 51 15.05 2.83 -4.47
C ASP A 51 15.54 2.07 -5.71
N ALA A 52 15.49 2.68 -6.89
CA ALA A 52 16.06 2.11 -8.12
C ALA A 52 17.56 1.79 -7.97
N ILE A 53 18.31 2.53 -7.14
CA ILE A 53 19.74 2.29 -6.87
C ILE A 53 19.97 0.86 -6.36
N ASP A 54 19.05 0.33 -5.55
CA ASP A 54 19.21 -1.02 -5.00
C ASP A 54 18.98 -2.11 -6.05
N LEU A 55 18.23 -1.79 -7.10
CA LEU A 55 17.88 -2.68 -8.21
C LEU A 55 18.90 -2.65 -9.36
N VAL A 56 19.82 -1.69 -9.39
CA VAL A 56 20.94 -1.66 -10.35
C VAL A 56 21.81 -2.91 -10.20
N THR A 57 22.10 -3.54 -11.33
CA THR A 57 22.88 -4.78 -11.44
C THR A 57 24.36 -4.54 -11.77
N THR A 58 24.68 -3.47 -12.50
CA THR A 58 26.07 -3.10 -12.82
C THR A 58 26.79 -2.52 -11.59
N PRO A 59 27.85 -3.17 -11.07
CA PRO A 59 28.50 -2.77 -9.82
C PRO A 59 29.08 -1.35 -9.85
N GLU A 60 29.68 -0.93 -10.96
CA GLU A 60 30.30 0.39 -11.13
C GLU A 60 29.25 1.50 -11.10
N LEU A 61 28.14 1.33 -11.83
CA LEU A 61 27.00 2.24 -11.81
C LEU A 61 26.43 2.33 -10.39
N LYS A 62 26.18 1.18 -9.73
CA LYS A 62 25.65 1.16 -8.36
C LYS A 62 26.58 1.88 -7.39
N ALA A 63 27.89 1.66 -7.49
CA ALA A 63 28.88 2.34 -6.65
C ALA A 63 28.86 3.87 -6.87
N LEU A 64 28.76 4.32 -8.13
CA LEU A 64 28.67 5.74 -8.46
C LEU A 64 27.40 6.38 -7.89
N LEU A 65 26.24 5.73 -8.05
CA LEU A 65 24.96 6.25 -7.57
C LEU A 65 24.88 6.26 -6.04
N VAL A 66 25.39 5.23 -5.36
CA VAL A 66 25.48 5.20 -3.90
C VAL A 66 26.38 6.32 -3.37
N ALA A 67 27.53 6.53 -4.01
CA ALA A 67 28.47 7.58 -3.62
C ALA A 67 27.94 9.00 -3.85
N ASN A 68 26.99 9.17 -4.79
CA ASN A 68 26.44 10.46 -5.21
C ASN A 68 24.91 10.52 -5.00
N ARG A 69 24.39 9.82 -3.98
CA ARG A 69 22.95 9.66 -3.73
C ARG A 69 22.18 10.99 -3.64
N ASP A 70 22.80 12.03 -3.07
CA ASP A 70 22.18 13.35 -2.97
C ASP A 70 22.00 14.03 -4.34
N TYR A 71 22.86 13.72 -5.32
CA TYR A 71 22.73 14.19 -6.69
C TYR A 71 21.67 13.41 -7.47
N VAL A 72 21.49 12.11 -7.20
CA VAL A 72 20.34 11.35 -7.73
C VAL A 72 19.03 11.99 -7.27
N ARG A 73 18.91 12.27 -5.96
CA ARG A 73 17.75 12.98 -5.40
C ARG A 73 17.57 14.36 -6.03
N SER A 74 18.65 15.12 -6.15
CA SER A 74 18.59 16.48 -6.73
C SER A 74 18.16 16.46 -8.20
N GLY A 75 18.63 15.48 -8.97
CA GLY A 75 18.22 15.25 -10.35
C GLY A 75 16.75 14.88 -10.47
N ALA A 76 16.25 14.02 -9.57
CA ALA A 76 14.85 13.63 -9.56
C ALA A 76 13.89 14.77 -9.19
N HIS A 77 14.37 15.84 -8.54
CA HIS A 77 13.57 17.04 -8.29
C HIS A 77 13.64 18.08 -9.41
N PHE A 78 14.59 17.93 -10.35
CA PHE A 78 14.89 18.99 -11.31
C PHE A 78 13.75 19.29 -12.27
N PRO A 79 13.07 18.30 -12.89
CA PRO A 79 12.01 18.59 -13.84
C PRO A 79 10.83 19.39 -13.22
N ASP A 80 10.33 18.98 -12.05
CA ASP A 80 9.29 19.70 -11.30
C ASP A 80 9.64 21.15 -10.97
N SER A 81 10.93 21.41 -10.69
CA SER A 81 11.40 22.76 -10.41
C SER A 81 11.21 23.73 -11.59
N GLY A 82 11.00 23.18 -12.78
CA GLY A 82 10.74 23.89 -14.01
C GLY A 82 9.31 24.32 -14.25
N TYR A 83 8.37 24.00 -13.35
CA TYR A 83 6.99 24.54 -13.36
C TYR A 83 6.76 25.64 -12.31
N ALA A 84 7.76 25.93 -11.48
CA ALA A 84 7.68 26.99 -10.49
C ALA A 84 7.47 28.37 -11.17
N LEU A 85 6.48 29.14 -10.68
CA LEU A 85 6.30 30.57 -10.98
C LEU A 85 6.32 30.88 -12.49
N SER A 86 5.58 30.10 -13.29
CA SER A 86 5.39 30.22 -14.76
C SER A 86 6.54 29.74 -15.66
N ASN A 87 7.57 29.11 -15.11
CA ASN A 87 8.58 28.44 -15.92
C ASN A 87 7.96 27.26 -16.69
N THR A 88 8.58 26.91 -17.83
CA THR A 88 8.16 25.80 -18.71
C THR A 88 9.34 24.96 -19.20
N TYR A 89 10.51 25.09 -18.55
CA TYR A 89 11.66 24.26 -18.89
C TYR A 89 11.52 22.84 -18.33
N GLY A 90 10.69 22.67 -17.29
CA GLY A 90 10.47 21.39 -16.62
C GLY A 90 10.04 20.32 -17.60
N GLU A 91 9.01 20.60 -18.39
CA GLU A 91 8.50 19.74 -19.46
C GLU A 91 9.61 19.09 -20.30
N GLU A 92 10.53 19.89 -20.82
CA GLU A 92 11.60 19.39 -21.68
C GLU A 92 12.55 18.45 -20.94
N ALA A 93 12.77 18.67 -19.64
CA ALA A 93 13.69 17.90 -18.80
C ALA A 93 13.18 16.50 -18.41
N HIS A 94 11.91 16.16 -18.65
CA HIS A 94 11.38 14.80 -18.44
C HIS A 94 11.81 13.84 -19.55
N TRP A 95 12.17 14.38 -20.71
CA TRP A 95 12.20 13.63 -21.96
C TRP A 95 13.57 13.10 -22.33
N GLN A 96 13.60 11.92 -22.97
CA GLN A 96 14.83 11.24 -23.36
C GLN A 96 15.77 12.12 -24.21
N ARG A 97 15.21 12.99 -25.04
CA ARG A 97 15.99 13.91 -25.87
C ARG A 97 16.84 14.87 -25.03
N PHE A 98 16.32 15.32 -23.89
CA PHE A 98 17.06 16.16 -22.96
C PHE A 98 18.12 15.35 -22.21
N HIS A 99 17.79 14.14 -21.76
CA HIS A 99 18.74 13.24 -21.11
C HIS A 99 19.95 12.93 -22.01
N ASP A 100 19.70 12.62 -23.28
CA ASP A 100 20.73 12.38 -24.28
C ASP A 100 21.60 13.63 -24.52
N ALA A 101 20.98 14.82 -24.65
CA ALA A 101 21.71 16.06 -24.85
C ALA A 101 22.57 16.43 -23.62
N TYR A 102 22.06 16.22 -22.40
CA TYR A 102 22.80 16.46 -21.16
C TYR A 102 23.98 15.49 -21.03
N LEU A 103 23.80 14.21 -21.39
CA LEU A 103 24.88 13.23 -21.45
C LEU A 103 26.01 13.69 -22.39
N GLU A 104 25.67 14.24 -23.57
CA GLU A 104 26.67 14.78 -24.49
C GLU A 104 27.38 16.03 -23.92
N GLN A 105 26.70 16.87 -23.14
CA GLN A 105 27.38 17.94 -22.39
C GLN A 105 28.38 17.38 -21.39
N ILE A 106 28.00 16.37 -20.60
CA ILE A 106 28.90 15.71 -19.63
C ILE A 106 30.15 15.19 -20.35
N LYS A 107 29.99 14.47 -21.45
CA LYS A 107 31.10 13.89 -22.22
C LYS A 107 32.00 14.93 -22.90
N SER A 108 31.53 16.17 -23.05
CA SER A 108 32.31 17.24 -23.68
C SER A 108 33.38 17.85 -22.76
N HIS A 109 33.27 17.62 -21.45
CA HIS A 109 34.20 18.14 -20.45
C HIS A 109 35.52 17.36 -20.45
N ALA A 110 36.64 18.08 -20.53
CA ALA A 110 37.97 17.47 -20.66
C ALA A 110 38.42 16.72 -19.39
N GLU A 111 37.88 17.08 -18.23
CA GLU A 111 38.13 16.44 -16.94
C GLU A 111 37.42 15.09 -16.77
N CYS A 112 36.39 14.80 -17.58
CA CYS A 112 35.63 13.54 -17.54
C CYS A 112 36.39 12.39 -18.22
N THR A 113 37.60 12.09 -17.75
CA THR A 113 38.50 11.09 -18.34
C THR A 113 38.11 9.65 -17.99
N ASP A 114 37.59 9.43 -16.79
CA ASP A 114 36.99 8.16 -16.34
C ASP A 114 35.58 8.44 -15.84
N LEU A 115 34.58 8.07 -16.65
CA LEU A 115 33.16 8.23 -16.33
C LEU A 115 32.66 7.17 -15.33
N THR A 116 33.49 6.18 -15.00
CA THR A 116 33.14 5.09 -14.08
C THR A 116 33.61 5.33 -12.64
N ASP A 117 34.47 6.33 -12.42
CA ASP A 117 34.97 6.67 -11.08
C ASP A 117 33.83 7.26 -10.23
N PRO A 118 33.42 6.61 -9.12
CA PRO A 118 32.37 7.11 -8.24
C PRO A 118 32.74 8.42 -7.52
N GLN A 119 34.01 8.81 -7.53
CA GLN A 119 34.51 10.09 -6.99
C GLN A 119 35.08 10.99 -8.10
N GLY A 120 34.87 10.62 -9.37
CA GLY A 120 35.35 11.38 -10.51
C GLY A 120 34.71 12.77 -10.60
N PRO A 121 35.35 13.71 -11.32
CA PRO A 121 34.88 15.10 -11.40
C PRO A 121 33.49 15.25 -12.04
N CYS A 122 33.00 14.21 -12.72
CA CYS A 122 31.71 14.21 -13.42
C CYS A 122 30.69 13.25 -12.80
N ALA A 123 31.07 12.53 -11.73
CA ALA A 123 30.17 11.63 -11.03
C ALA A 123 28.91 12.33 -10.48
N PRO A 124 28.99 13.58 -9.95
CA PRO A 124 27.79 14.34 -9.58
C PRO A 124 26.83 14.59 -10.75
N GLN A 125 27.34 14.98 -11.93
CA GLN A 125 26.52 15.22 -13.13
C GLN A 125 25.89 13.93 -13.64
N ILE A 126 26.62 12.81 -13.60
CA ILE A 126 26.10 11.49 -14.00
C ILE A 126 24.98 11.06 -13.05
N ALA A 127 25.18 11.16 -11.73
CA ALA A 127 24.15 10.84 -10.75
C ALA A 127 22.92 11.75 -10.89
N PHE A 128 23.13 13.04 -11.16
CA PHE A 128 22.07 14.00 -11.43
C PHE A 128 21.27 13.65 -12.69
N LEU A 129 21.95 13.26 -13.79
CA LEU A 129 21.30 12.75 -15.00
C LEU A 129 20.41 11.52 -14.70
N MET A 130 20.95 10.56 -13.96
CA MET A 130 20.18 9.37 -13.57
C MET A 130 18.96 9.75 -12.71
N GLY A 131 19.08 10.74 -11.82
CA GLY A 131 17.95 11.33 -11.11
C GLY A 131 16.86 11.87 -12.05
N MET A 132 17.22 12.67 -13.06
CA MET A 132 16.26 13.22 -14.03
C MET A 132 15.55 12.12 -14.83
N ILE A 133 16.30 11.10 -15.27
CA ILE A 133 15.73 9.91 -15.92
C ILE A 133 14.74 9.20 -14.99
N GLY A 134 15.11 9.07 -13.72
CA GLY A 134 14.26 8.47 -12.70
C GLY A 134 12.92 9.18 -12.56
N HIS A 135 12.94 10.51 -12.59
CA HIS A 135 11.72 11.32 -12.55
C HIS A 135 10.84 11.09 -13.79
N GLY A 136 11.37 11.26 -15.01
CA GLY A 136 10.56 11.10 -16.23
C GLY A 136 9.94 9.72 -16.39
N VAL A 137 10.69 8.65 -16.10
CA VAL A 137 10.14 7.28 -16.11
C VAL A 137 9.15 7.05 -14.96
N GLY A 138 9.38 7.68 -13.80
CA GLY A 138 8.47 7.68 -12.66
C GLY A 138 7.10 8.24 -13.03
N ASP A 139 7.06 9.42 -13.63
CA ASP A 139 5.85 10.07 -14.16
C ASP A 139 5.06 9.17 -15.10
N GLU A 140 5.71 8.66 -16.15
CA GLU A 140 5.05 7.84 -17.17
C GLU A 140 4.34 6.63 -16.52
N VAL A 141 5.02 6.00 -15.57
CA VAL A 141 4.53 4.83 -14.85
C VAL A 141 3.39 5.21 -13.88
N TRP A 142 3.57 6.29 -13.15
CA TRP A 142 2.64 6.80 -12.15
C TRP A 142 1.29 7.18 -12.77
N ASP A 143 1.34 8.04 -13.79
CA ASP A 143 0.17 8.56 -14.50
C ASP A 143 -0.59 7.47 -15.25
N TRP A 144 0.14 6.47 -15.75
CA TRP A 144 -0.49 5.40 -16.52
C TRP A 144 -1.03 4.25 -15.67
N LEU A 145 -0.44 3.94 -14.51
CA LEU A 145 -0.83 2.75 -13.75
C LEU A 145 -1.31 3.04 -12.32
N PHE A 146 -0.75 4.05 -11.65
CA PHE A 146 -1.06 4.32 -10.26
C PHE A 146 -2.24 5.29 -10.10
N GLU A 147 -2.15 6.49 -10.68
CA GLU A 147 -3.19 7.52 -10.57
C GLU A 147 -4.59 7.05 -10.98
N PRO A 148 -4.76 6.26 -12.05
CA PRO A 148 -6.09 5.84 -12.48
C PRO A 148 -6.83 4.94 -11.48
N ASN A 149 -6.17 4.49 -10.40
CA ASN A 149 -6.87 3.80 -9.30
C ASN A 149 -7.73 4.78 -8.49
N GLY A 150 -7.35 6.05 -8.37
CA GLY A 150 -8.15 7.09 -7.71
C GLY A 150 -9.59 7.15 -8.24
N PRO A 151 -9.80 7.45 -9.55
CA PRO A 151 -11.13 7.46 -10.16
C PRO A 151 -11.82 6.09 -10.19
N ASP A 152 -11.08 4.98 -10.22
CA ASP A 152 -11.68 3.62 -10.15
C ASP A 152 -12.28 3.33 -8.75
N LEU A 153 -11.81 4.04 -7.72
CA LEU A 153 -12.17 3.83 -6.32
C LEU A 153 -12.89 5.02 -5.69
N ASP A 154 -13.12 6.09 -6.46
CA ASP A 154 -13.68 7.37 -5.99
C ASP A 154 -12.85 7.98 -4.84
N GLU A 155 -11.52 7.90 -4.95
CA GLU A 155 -10.57 8.41 -3.95
C GLU A 155 -10.02 9.78 -4.34
N TYR A 156 -10.40 10.82 -3.59
CA TYR A 156 -10.03 12.20 -3.84
C TYR A 156 -9.80 12.97 -2.54
N TYR A 157 -8.75 13.79 -2.51
CA TYR A 157 -8.45 14.65 -1.36
C TYR A 157 -7.90 16.01 -1.79
N SER A 158 -8.78 17.01 -1.78
CA SER A 158 -8.48 18.38 -2.23
C SER A 158 -9.08 19.43 -1.28
N PRO A 159 -8.62 19.53 -0.02
CA PRO A 159 -9.18 20.48 0.96
C PRO A 159 -8.79 21.93 0.62
N ASP A 160 -9.62 22.90 1.05
CA ASP A 160 -9.38 24.35 0.83
C ASP A 160 -7.98 24.82 1.28
N SER A 161 -7.39 24.20 2.30
CA SER A 161 -6.07 24.53 2.83
C SER A 161 -4.92 24.16 1.87
N LEU A 162 -5.16 23.24 0.94
CA LEU A 162 -4.24 22.86 -0.13
C LEU A 162 -4.72 23.37 -1.50
N ALA A 163 -5.75 24.22 -1.53
CA ALA A 163 -6.30 24.76 -2.77
C ALA A 163 -5.22 25.51 -3.55
N GLY A 164 -5.04 25.12 -4.82
CA GLY A 164 -4.00 25.64 -5.71
C GLY A 164 -2.70 24.83 -5.72
N TYR A 165 -2.58 23.80 -4.89
CA TYR A 165 -1.45 22.86 -4.88
C TYR A 165 -1.90 21.40 -5.04
N ALA A 166 -3.03 21.04 -4.41
CA ALA A 166 -3.71 19.78 -4.63
C ALA A 166 -4.87 19.97 -5.63
N ASN A 167 -5.05 19.02 -6.54
CA ASN A 167 -6.21 18.95 -7.42
C ASN A 167 -6.59 17.48 -7.68
N ASP A 168 -7.77 17.27 -8.28
CA ASP A 168 -8.30 15.93 -8.57
C ASP A 168 -7.70 15.30 -9.84
N GLY A 169 -6.93 16.06 -10.62
CA GLY A 169 -6.30 15.64 -11.86
C GLY A 169 -4.87 15.10 -11.70
N GLY A 170 -4.24 15.31 -10.54
CA GLY A 170 -2.95 14.77 -10.12
C GLY A 170 -2.92 14.52 -8.61
N ALA A 171 -2.67 13.28 -8.21
CA ALA A 171 -2.67 12.79 -6.82
C ALA A 171 -1.28 12.87 -6.15
N GLU A 172 -0.32 13.44 -6.86
CA GLU A 172 1.08 13.52 -6.50
C GLU A 172 1.37 14.19 -5.14
N LEU A 173 0.88 15.42 -4.93
CA LEU A 173 1.08 16.11 -3.65
C LEU A 173 0.48 15.32 -2.49
N GLN A 174 -0.70 14.74 -2.70
CA GLN A 174 -1.36 13.90 -1.70
C GLN A 174 -0.46 12.72 -1.32
N MET A 175 0.14 12.04 -2.30
CA MET A 175 1.02 10.91 -2.06
C MET A 175 2.39 11.32 -1.50
N ASP A 176 2.89 12.51 -1.78
CA ASP A 176 4.07 13.07 -1.10
C ASP A 176 3.86 13.24 0.40
N LEU A 177 2.66 13.69 0.82
CA LEU A 177 2.33 13.77 2.25
C LEU A 177 2.35 12.38 2.91
N VAL A 178 1.92 11.33 2.19
CA VAL A 178 1.99 9.93 2.65
C VAL A 178 3.45 9.47 2.74
N ALA A 179 4.25 9.69 1.69
CA ALA A 179 5.68 9.35 1.67
C ALA A 179 6.42 9.96 2.86
N ILE A 180 6.14 11.22 3.19
CA ILE A 180 6.78 11.91 4.32
C ILE A 180 6.28 11.39 5.67
N ALA A 181 4.97 11.27 5.84
CA ALA A 181 4.39 10.96 7.15
C ALA A 181 4.60 9.50 7.55
N ASP A 182 4.44 8.56 6.60
CA ASP A 182 4.39 7.13 6.89
C ASP A 182 5.74 6.44 6.63
N PHE A 183 6.47 6.90 5.61
CA PHE A 183 7.75 6.31 5.21
C PHE A 183 8.96 7.14 5.65
N GLY A 184 8.75 8.37 6.13
CA GLY A 184 9.80 9.23 6.65
C GLY A 184 10.72 9.78 5.56
N GLU A 185 10.22 9.94 4.33
CA GLU A 185 11.03 10.38 3.20
C GLU A 185 11.67 11.77 3.46
N PRO A 186 12.97 11.96 3.17
CA PRO A 186 13.68 13.18 3.54
C PRO A 186 13.20 14.42 2.78
N THR A 187 12.92 15.51 3.51
CA THR A 187 12.44 16.79 2.96
C THR A 187 13.46 17.92 2.95
N THR A 188 14.69 17.68 3.42
CA THR A 188 15.77 18.68 3.50
C THR A 188 17.07 18.16 2.90
N GLY A 189 18.05 19.04 2.69
CA GLY A 189 19.38 18.65 2.22
C GLY A 189 19.46 18.34 0.72
N ILE A 190 18.72 19.08 -0.11
CA ILE A 190 18.82 18.95 -1.57
C ILE A 190 20.17 19.52 -2.02
N ALA A 191 21.02 18.67 -2.60
CA ALA A 191 22.28 19.13 -3.18
C ALA A 191 22.00 20.16 -4.28
N ALA A 192 22.83 21.21 -4.35
CA ALA A 192 22.77 22.15 -5.46
C ALA A 192 23.08 21.42 -6.79
N TRP A 193 22.46 21.87 -7.88
CA TRP A 193 22.68 21.27 -9.19
C TRP A 193 24.17 21.36 -9.57
N PRO A 194 24.77 20.29 -10.10
CA PRO A 194 26.22 20.21 -10.26
C PRO A 194 26.77 21.22 -11.27
N SER A 195 26.01 21.57 -12.33
CA SER A 195 26.36 22.64 -13.26
C SER A 195 25.11 23.24 -13.93
N LYS A 196 24.75 24.47 -13.57
CA LYS A 196 23.72 25.25 -14.28
C LYS A 196 24.15 25.61 -15.69
N THR A 197 25.44 25.84 -15.91
CA THR A 197 26.01 26.13 -17.23
C THR A 197 25.72 24.99 -18.20
N ASP A 198 25.90 23.74 -17.75
CA ASP A 198 25.65 22.55 -18.58
C ASP A 198 24.16 22.39 -18.88
N LEU A 199 23.29 22.69 -17.91
CA LEU A 199 21.84 22.68 -18.11
C LEU A 199 21.41 23.71 -19.17
N LEU A 200 21.90 24.95 -19.08
CA LEU A 200 21.63 25.98 -20.08
C LEU A 200 22.17 25.61 -21.46
N ALA A 201 23.38 25.05 -21.52
CA ALA A 201 23.97 24.55 -22.76
C ALA A 201 23.14 23.42 -23.38
N THR A 202 22.60 22.53 -22.54
CA THR A 202 21.70 21.45 -22.96
C THR A 202 20.43 21.98 -23.58
N PHE A 203 19.71 22.88 -22.88
CA PHE A 203 18.52 23.54 -23.45
C PHE A 203 18.82 24.25 -24.76
N ALA A 204 19.91 25.02 -24.81
CA ALA A 204 20.34 25.70 -26.03
C ALA A 204 20.62 24.72 -27.19
N SER A 205 21.22 23.56 -26.91
CA SER A 205 21.48 22.52 -27.92
C SER A 205 20.19 21.92 -28.51
N LEU A 206 19.10 21.96 -27.76
CA LEU A 206 17.76 21.53 -28.16
C LEU A 206 16.93 22.67 -28.78
N GLY A 207 17.52 23.85 -28.95
CA GLY A 207 16.86 25.04 -29.50
C GLY A 207 16.01 25.83 -28.49
N ARG A 208 16.03 25.46 -27.20
CA ARG A 208 15.37 26.17 -26.10
C ARG A 208 16.24 27.31 -25.58
N THR A 209 16.28 28.42 -26.30
CA THR A 209 17.01 29.64 -25.88
C THR A 209 16.20 30.55 -24.96
N ASP A 210 14.97 30.15 -24.65
CA ASP A 210 14.05 30.82 -23.72
C ASP A 210 14.39 30.53 -22.25
N VAL A 211 15.24 29.54 -21.97
CA VAL A 211 15.66 29.17 -20.61
C VAL A 211 16.90 29.95 -20.18
N ASP A 212 16.83 30.64 -19.03
CA ASP A 212 17.94 31.43 -18.49
C ASP A 212 18.34 31.06 -17.04
N ASP A 213 19.50 31.59 -16.59
CA ASP A 213 20.04 31.34 -15.25
C ASP A 213 19.12 31.83 -14.12
N GLY A 214 18.32 32.88 -14.38
CA GLY A 214 17.36 33.40 -13.41
C GLY A 214 16.26 32.37 -13.15
N GLN A 215 15.73 31.75 -14.19
CA GLN A 215 14.71 30.70 -14.09
C GLN A 215 15.25 29.45 -13.37
N LEU A 216 16.46 29.01 -13.74
CA LEU A 216 17.13 27.89 -13.07
C LEU A 216 17.39 28.18 -11.59
N SER A 217 17.87 29.39 -11.28
CA SER A 217 18.10 29.81 -9.89
C SER A 217 16.82 29.88 -9.07
N LEU A 218 15.72 30.32 -9.69
CA LEU A 218 14.41 30.34 -9.07
C LEU A 218 13.88 28.93 -8.81
N GLY A 219 13.98 28.03 -9.79
CA GLY A 219 13.56 26.63 -9.65
C GLY A 219 14.27 25.92 -8.50
N GLN A 220 15.61 26.03 -8.44
CA GLN A 220 16.39 25.41 -7.35
C GLN A 220 16.00 25.94 -5.97
N ALA A 221 15.74 27.26 -5.85
CA ALA A 221 15.31 27.85 -4.60
C ALA A 221 13.89 27.41 -4.21
N ALA A 222 12.99 27.29 -5.19
CA ALA A 222 11.61 26.88 -4.99
C ALA A 222 11.51 25.45 -4.40
N MET A 223 12.36 24.52 -4.82
CA MET A 223 12.34 23.14 -4.32
C MET A 223 12.53 23.03 -2.81
N SER A 224 13.43 23.84 -2.23
CA SER A 224 13.60 23.86 -0.77
C SER A 224 12.35 24.40 -0.04
N VAL A 225 11.59 25.29 -0.69
CA VAL A 225 10.35 25.83 -0.13
C VAL A 225 9.22 24.81 -0.23
N VAL A 226 9.06 24.17 -1.39
CA VAL A 226 8.03 23.14 -1.65
C VAL A 226 8.17 21.99 -0.65
N LYS A 227 9.35 21.39 -0.54
CA LYS A 227 9.58 20.28 0.40
C LYS A 227 9.40 20.69 1.87
N GLY A 228 9.79 21.92 2.21
CA GLY A 228 9.56 22.48 3.54
C GLY A 228 8.07 22.65 3.85
N ALA A 229 7.26 22.98 2.83
CA ALA A 229 5.80 23.07 2.95
C ALA A 229 5.17 21.69 3.11
N GLU A 230 5.52 20.72 2.26
CA GLU A 230 5.08 19.33 2.36
C GLU A 230 5.37 18.74 3.75
N ALA A 231 6.60 18.91 4.25
CA ALA A 231 6.99 18.45 5.59
C ALA A 231 6.13 19.05 6.72
N SER A 232 5.72 20.30 6.56
CA SER A 232 4.84 20.99 7.51
C SER A 232 3.39 20.52 7.39
N TRP A 233 2.93 20.23 6.17
CA TRP A 233 1.56 19.83 5.86
C TRP A 233 1.28 18.35 6.15
N ALA A 234 2.25 17.47 5.97
CA ALA A 234 2.11 16.02 6.16
C ALA A 234 1.43 15.67 7.50
N PRO A 235 1.94 16.09 8.68
CA PRO A 235 1.28 15.78 9.95
C PRO A 235 -0.09 16.46 10.15
N GLN A 236 -0.41 17.49 9.36
CA GLN A 236 -1.70 18.21 9.45
C GLN A 236 -2.80 17.52 8.65
N HIS A 237 -2.44 16.83 7.57
CA HIS A 237 -3.39 16.27 6.61
C HIS A 237 -3.43 14.74 6.58
N ILE A 238 -2.38 14.06 7.05
CA ILE A 238 -2.22 12.61 6.84
C ILE A 238 -3.43 11.78 7.29
N HIS A 239 -4.03 12.09 8.44
CA HIS A 239 -5.21 11.36 8.92
C HIS A 239 -6.41 11.49 7.99
N ALA A 240 -6.75 12.72 7.57
CA ALA A 240 -7.89 12.95 6.69
C ALA A 240 -7.63 12.42 5.27
N LEU A 241 -6.36 12.41 4.86
CA LEU A 241 -5.93 11.85 3.59
C LEU A 241 -6.06 10.33 3.57
N HIS A 242 -5.61 9.62 4.63
CA HIS A 242 -5.85 8.18 4.79
C HIS A 242 -7.34 7.82 4.76
N ASP A 243 -8.19 8.66 5.35
CA ASP A 243 -9.63 8.45 5.34
C ASP A 243 -10.26 8.65 3.94
N ALA A 244 -9.73 9.59 3.16
CA ALA A 244 -10.26 9.96 1.84
C ALA A 244 -9.67 9.17 0.67
N MET A 245 -8.41 8.71 0.80
CA MET A 245 -7.66 7.97 -0.20
C MET A 245 -7.00 6.71 0.40
N PRO A 246 -7.80 5.81 1.01
CA PRO A 246 -7.26 4.68 1.76
C PRO A 246 -6.46 3.71 0.86
N TRP A 247 -6.91 3.45 -0.36
CA TRP A 247 -6.20 2.61 -1.30
C TRP A 247 -4.87 3.22 -1.70
N MET A 248 -4.90 4.44 -2.24
CA MET A 248 -3.69 5.07 -2.79
C MET A 248 -2.63 5.22 -1.72
N SER A 249 -3.01 5.68 -0.51
CA SER A 249 -2.07 5.81 0.60
C SER A 249 -1.46 4.47 1.06
N HIS A 250 -2.25 3.39 1.12
CA HIS A 250 -1.75 2.08 1.57
C HIS A 250 -0.96 1.32 0.49
N ASN A 251 -1.22 1.62 -0.78
CA ASN A 251 -0.61 0.94 -1.92
C ASN A 251 0.46 1.78 -2.63
N LEU A 252 0.84 2.93 -2.07
CA LEU A 252 1.86 3.83 -2.64
C LEU A 252 3.14 3.11 -3.05
N GLU A 253 3.66 2.24 -2.17
CA GLU A 253 4.90 1.52 -2.44
C GLU A 253 4.71 0.33 -3.40
N THR A 254 3.69 -0.50 -3.13
CA THR A 254 3.60 -1.86 -3.70
C THR A 254 2.53 -2.01 -4.79
N GLY A 255 1.68 -1.01 -4.97
CA GLY A 255 0.63 -1.00 -5.97
C GLY A 255 1.17 -0.93 -7.41
N PRO A 256 0.38 -1.32 -8.42
CA PRO A 256 0.74 -1.12 -9.82
C PRO A 256 1.02 0.36 -10.11
N GLY A 257 2.17 0.64 -10.72
CA GLY A 257 2.62 2.02 -10.95
C GLY A 257 3.18 2.75 -9.73
N GLY A 258 3.10 2.16 -8.53
CA GLY A 258 3.66 2.71 -7.31
C GLY A 258 5.18 2.64 -7.26
N VAL A 259 5.76 2.97 -6.11
CA VAL A 259 7.20 3.24 -5.97
C VAL A 259 8.07 2.06 -6.39
N ALA A 260 7.78 0.86 -5.90
CA ALA A 260 8.57 -0.33 -6.23
C ALA A 260 8.44 -0.72 -7.72
N PHE A 261 7.28 -0.47 -8.32
CA PHE A 261 7.07 -0.72 -9.74
C PHE A 261 7.90 0.26 -10.60
N ALA A 262 7.87 1.55 -10.26
CA ALA A 262 8.63 2.60 -10.94
C ALA A 262 10.14 2.41 -10.74
N ALA A 263 10.60 2.14 -9.52
CA ALA A 263 12.01 1.89 -9.22
C ALA A 263 12.63 0.79 -10.10
N LYS A 264 11.87 -0.29 -10.36
CA LYS A 264 12.31 -1.37 -11.25
C LYS A 264 12.41 -0.93 -12.71
N ALA A 265 11.46 -0.11 -13.18
CA ALA A 265 11.50 0.46 -14.51
C ALA A 265 12.71 1.40 -14.69
N ILE A 266 12.91 2.31 -13.73
CA ILE A 266 14.01 3.28 -13.67
C ILE A 266 15.37 2.59 -13.70
N ALA A 267 15.57 1.56 -12.88
CA ALA A 267 16.82 0.83 -12.83
C ALA A 267 17.20 0.22 -14.19
N GLY A 268 16.22 -0.28 -14.95
CA GLY A 268 16.46 -0.81 -16.28
C GLY A 268 16.84 0.25 -17.31
N GLU A 269 16.25 1.44 -17.24
CA GLU A 269 16.64 2.58 -18.08
C GLU A 269 18.06 3.06 -17.75
N TRP A 270 18.42 3.10 -16.45
CA TRP A 270 19.76 3.47 -16.01
C TRP A 270 20.85 2.53 -16.54
N GLU A 271 20.59 1.23 -16.60
CA GLU A 271 21.53 0.26 -17.20
C GLU A 271 21.76 0.56 -18.69
N ALA A 272 20.70 0.93 -19.42
CA ALA A 272 20.83 1.30 -20.82
C ALA A 272 21.58 2.62 -21.02
N MET A 273 21.23 3.63 -20.22
CA MET A 273 21.89 4.94 -20.23
C MET A 273 23.37 4.82 -19.86
N TRP A 274 23.70 3.97 -18.88
CA TRP A 274 25.08 3.67 -18.50
C TRP A 274 25.86 3.05 -19.65
N GLY A 275 25.29 2.04 -20.32
CA GLY A 275 25.88 1.46 -21.52
C GLY A 275 26.10 2.52 -22.61
N ARG A 276 25.13 3.42 -22.82
CA ARG A 276 25.22 4.53 -23.79
C ARG A 276 26.36 5.49 -23.47
N MET A 277 26.46 5.90 -22.21
CA MET A 277 27.54 6.75 -21.73
C MET A 277 28.91 6.15 -22.03
N LEU A 278 29.06 4.84 -21.86
CA LEU A 278 30.31 4.11 -22.11
C LEU A 278 30.49 3.67 -23.58
N GLY A 279 29.57 4.05 -24.48
CA GLY A 279 29.66 3.77 -25.91
C GLY A 279 29.18 2.37 -26.34
N SER A 280 28.55 1.61 -25.44
CA SER A 280 28.01 0.28 -25.69
C SER A 280 26.61 0.12 -25.09
N GLN A 281 25.67 0.96 -25.54
CA GLN A 281 24.27 0.89 -25.10
C GLN A 281 23.68 -0.49 -25.41
N PRO A 282 23.14 -1.22 -24.41
CA PRO A 282 22.54 -2.53 -24.62
C PRO A 282 21.35 -2.46 -25.58
N GLN A 283 20.93 -3.63 -26.06
CA GLN A 283 19.67 -3.75 -26.78
C GLN A 283 18.53 -3.35 -25.85
N THR A 284 17.62 -2.51 -26.36
CA THR A 284 16.43 -2.09 -25.63
C THR A 284 15.59 -3.30 -25.26
N SER A 285 15.17 -3.39 -24.02
CA SER A 285 14.45 -4.55 -23.46
C SER A 285 13.26 -4.09 -22.61
N VAL A 286 12.40 -5.03 -22.22
CA VAL A 286 11.29 -4.74 -21.30
C VAL A 286 11.79 -4.82 -19.86
N THR A 287 11.67 -3.72 -19.12
CA THR A 287 12.12 -3.60 -17.72
C THR A 287 11.04 -4.05 -16.74
N ASN A 288 9.79 -3.70 -17.02
CA ASN A 288 8.64 -4.08 -16.22
C ASN A 288 7.36 -4.16 -17.07
N VAL A 289 6.34 -4.87 -16.57
CA VAL A 289 5.06 -5.06 -17.28
C VAL A 289 3.86 -4.99 -16.35
N TYR A 290 2.73 -4.60 -16.91
CA TYR A 290 1.42 -4.72 -16.31
C TYR A 290 0.45 -5.40 -17.30
N PRO A 291 -0.42 -6.35 -16.90
CA PRO A 291 -0.44 -7.00 -15.59
C PRO A 291 0.87 -7.70 -15.26
N ALA A 292 1.13 -7.97 -13.98
CA ALA A 292 2.36 -8.66 -13.59
C ALA A 292 2.39 -10.10 -14.16
N PRO A 293 3.58 -10.68 -14.40
CA PRO A 293 3.67 -12.06 -14.88
C PRO A 293 2.96 -13.04 -13.94
N ASN A 294 2.08 -13.86 -14.51
CA ASN A 294 1.19 -14.80 -13.83
C ASN A 294 0.14 -14.16 -12.90
N GLN A 295 -0.11 -12.85 -13.02
CA GLN A 295 -1.19 -12.20 -12.29
C GLN A 295 -2.54 -12.84 -12.66
N ARG A 296 -3.36 -13.10 -11.66
CA ARG A 296 -4.70 -13.69 -11.81
C ARG A 296 -5.75 -12.68 -11.35
N ARG A 297 -7.03 -13.04 -11.50
CA ARG A 297 -8.16 -12.29 -10.94
C ARG A 297 -8.27 -10.86 -11.49
N LEU A 298 -7.86 -10.69 -12.73
CA LEU A 298 -8.13 -9.44 -13.45
C LEU A 298 -9.62 -9.41 -13.85
N PRO A 299 -10.25 -8.22 -13.86
CA PRO A 299 -11.61 -8.06 -14.34
C PRO A 299 -11.82 -8.70 -15.72
N THR A 300 -12.99 -9.29 -15.98
CA THR A 300 -13.35 -9.71 -17.35
C THR A 300 -13.83 -8.54 -18.20
N THR A 301 -14.34 -7.48 -17.58
CA THR A 301 -14.93 -6.32 -18.25
C THR A 301 -14.16 -5.03 -18.01
N GLY A 302 -14.31 -4.06 -18.91
CA GLY A 302 -13.70 -2.73 -18.80
C GLY A 302 -12.43 -2.55 -19.64
N TRP A 303 -12.07 -3.55 -20.44
CA TRP A 303 -10.88 -3.52 -21.29
C TRP A 303 -11.07 -2.66 -22.54
N ALA A 304 -12.28 -2.70 -23.12
CA ALA A 304 -12.62 -1.92 -24.30
C ALA A 304 -13.09 -0.50 -23.92
N ARG A 305 -12.17 0.38 -23.50
CA ARG A 305 -12.47 1.78 -23.11
C ARG A 305 -11.45 2.77 -23.65
N ASN A 306 -11.82 4.05 -23.67
CA ASN A 306 -10.86 5.12 -23.90
C ASN A 306 -9.99 5.29 -22.65
N MET A 307 -8.67 5.12 -22.80
CA MET A 307 -7.70 5.22 -21.71
C MET A 307 -7.01 6.58 -21.76
N GLN A 308 -6.94 7.23 -20.60
CA GLN A 308 -6.25 8.50 -20.38
C GLN A 308 -5.36 8.37 -19.12
N PRO A 309 -4.22 9.07 -19.06
CA PRO A 309 -3.42 9.16 -17.86
C PRO A 309 -4.04 10.05 -16.78
N GLY A 310 -3.57 9.87 -15.55
CA GLY A 310 -3.88 10.72 -14.40
C GLY A 310 -5.13 10.30 -13.63
N SER A 311 -5.49 11.11 -12.64
CA SER A 311 -6.51 10.82 -11.61
C SER A 311 -7.85 11.54 -11.81
N ASP A 312 -7.94 12.40 -12.84
CA ASP A 312 -9.14 13.15 -13.21
C ASP A 312 -10.38 12.24 -13.31
N HIS A 313 -11.54 12.76 -12.91
CA HIS A 313 -12.81 12.03 -12.94
C HIS A 313 -13.07 11.37 -14.31
N GLY A 314 -13.30 10.06 -14.31
CA GLY A 314 -13.53 9.27 -15.52
C GLY A 314 -12.27 8.74 -16.22
N ARG A 315 -11.07 9.07 -15.75
CA ARG A 315 -9.78 8.58 -16.31
C ARG A 315 -9.31 7.23 -15.75
N GLY A 316 -10.17 6.50 -15.06
CA GLY A 316 -9.84 5.19 -14.48
C GLY A 316 -9.48 4.07 -15.47
N GLY A 317 -9.63 2.82 -15.04
CA GLY A 317 -9.26 1.63 -15.78
C GLY A 317 -7.83 1.18 -15.52
N ALA A 318 -7.29 1.42 -14.31
CA ALA A 318 -5.96 0.96 -13.93
C ALA A 318 -5.85 -0.57 -14.07
N ARG A 319 -6.87 -1.30 -13.60
CA ARG A 319 -6.91 -2.77 -13.57
C ARG A 319 -7.07 -3.46 -14.92
N THR A 320 -7.36 -2.71 -15.97
CA THR A 320 -7.67 -3.21 -17.32
C THR A 320 -6.73 -2.63 -18.37
N ARG A 321 -5.49 -2.32 -17.97
CA ARG A 321 -4.41 -1.92 -18.88
C ARG A 321 -3.48 -3.10 -19.18
N VAL A 322 -2.97 -3.18 -20.42
CA VAL A 322 -1.81 -4.01 -20.75
C VAL A 322 -0.69 -3.07 -21.17
N GLY A 323 0.43 -3.09 -20.46
CA GLY A 323 1.54 -2.17 -20.63
C GLY A 323 2.90 -2.84 -20.43
N ALA A 324 3.90 -2.32 -21.13
CA ALA A 324 5.29 -2.69 -20.98
C ALA A 324 6.14 -1.42 -20.93
N ILE A 325 7.15 -1.42 -20.05
CA ILE A 325 8.10 -0.33 -19.90
C ILE A 325 9.41 -0.78 -20.53
N LEU A 326 9.95 0.06 -21.39
CA LEU A 326 11.17 -0.19 -22.14
C LEU A 326 12.38 0.37 -21.37
N SER A 327 13.53 -0.25 -21.57
CA SER A 327 14.82 0.20 -21.05
C SER A 327 15.46 1.28 -21.91
N TYR A 328 14.75 1.78 -22.93
CA TYR A 328 15.14 2.94 -23.70
C TYR A 328 13.93 3.45 -24.47
N SER A 329 13.91 4.75 -24.77
CA SER A 329 12.74 5.39 -25.33
C SER A 329 12.35 4.94 -26.74
N ARG A 330 11.10 5.24 -27.10
CA ARG A 330 10.54 5.17 -28.45
C ARG A 330 11.13 6.27 -29.36
N PRO A 331 11.12 6.08 -30.69
CA PRO A 331 11.50 7.12 -31.64
C PRO A 331 10.77 8.43 -31.40
N TYR A 332 11.54 9.50 -31.26
CA TYR A 332 11.09 10.89 -31.24
C TYR A 332 11.69 11.60 -32.45
N VAL A 333 10.94 12.51 -33.08
CA VAL A 333 11.49 13.35 -34.15
C VAL A 333 11.80 14.70 -33.55
N GLY A 334 13.08 15.08 -33.56
CA GLY A 334 13.51 16.45 -33.31
C GLY A 334 12.84 17.37 -34.33
N SER A 335 11.75 18.02 -33.92
CA SER A 335 11.05 19.11 -34.61
C SER A 335 10.95 19.01 -36.15
N ALA A 336 10.04 18.18 -36.69
CA ALA A 336 9.28 18.44 -37.95
C ALA A 336 8.40 17.26 -38.45
N GLY A 337 7.72 16.52 -37.58
CA GLY A 337 6.77 15.49 -38.06
C GLY A 337 5.81 14.98 -36.99
N THR A 338 4.61 14.59 -37.40
CA THR A 338 3.68 13.85 -36.55
C THR A 338 4.13 12.39 -36.49
N VAL A 339 4.77 11.99 -35.39
CA VAL A 339 4.90 10.56 -35.07
C VAL A 339 3.52 10.08 -34.62
N SER A 340 3.02 8.99 -35.21
CA SER A 340 1.76 8.41 -34.75
C SER A 340 1.97 7.80 -33.37
N SER A 341 1.06 8.06 -32.43
CA SER A 341 1.07 7.33 -31.16
C SER A 341 0.84 5.83 -31.39
N ALA A 342 0.15 5.46 -32.47
CA ALA A 342 -0.01 4.08 -32.87
C ALA A 342 1.33 3.47 -33.31
N LEU A 343 1.67 2.34 -32.71
CA LEU A 343 2.86 1.57 -33.03
C LEU A 343 2.63 0.73 -34.30
N PRO A 344 3.70 0.32 -35.00
CA PRO A 344 3.61 -0.62 -36.11
C PRO A 344 2.81 -1.87 -35.73
N GLY A 345 2.02 -2.40 -36.68
CA GLY A 345 1.24 -3.61 -36.47
C GLY A 345 2.10 -4.77 -35.95
N GLY A 346 1.61 -5.45 -34.91
CA GLY A 346 2.31 -6.56 -34.27
C GLY A 346 3.45 -6.15 -33.33
N SER A 347 3.71 -4.86 -33.09
CA SER A 347 4.70 -4.40 -32.09
C SER A 347 4.39 -4.92 -30.69
N MET A 348 3.10 -4.94 -30.34
CA MET A 348 2.57 -5.71 -29.22
C MET A 348 1.44 -6.60 -29.70
N THR A 349 1.29 -7.76 -29.06
CA THR A 349 0.24 -8.72 -29.35
C THR A 349 -0.38 -9.25 -28.07
N LEU A 350 -1.61 -9.73 -28.18
CA LEU A 350 -2.34 -10.40 -27.11
C LEU A 350 -3.01 -11.63 -27.70
N GLU A 351 -2.87 -12.78 -27.04
CA GLU A 351 -3.46 -14.03 -27.49
C GLU A 351 -3.97 -14.87 -26.32
N VAL A 352 -4.90 -15.79 -26.60
CA VAL A 352 -5.34 -16.79 -25.64
C VAL A 352 -4.25 -17.85 -25.51
N LYS A 353 -3.60 -17.92 -24.35
CA LYS A 353 -2.39 -18.72 -24.10
C LYS A 353 -2.50 -20.17 -24.57
N ASP A 354 -3.58 -20.85 -24.21
CA ASP A 354 -3.72 -22.29 -24.48
C ASP A 354 -3.95 -22.62 -25.96
N SER A 355 -4.50 -21.68 -26.73
CA SER A 355 -4.85 -21.89 -28.14
C SER A 355 -3.92 -21.15 -29.11
N GLY A 356 -3.15 -20.17 -28.64
CA GLY A 356 -2.43 -19.22 -29.47
C GLY A 356 -3.34 -18.35 -30.34
N THR A 357 -4.64 -18.26 -30.02
CA THR A 357 -5.59 -17.47 -30.81
C THR A 357 -5.34 -15.98 -30.58
N PRO A 358 -4.94 -15.20 -31.60
CA PRO A 358 -4.72 -13.76 -31.44
C PRO A 358 -6.03 -13.03 -31.15
N LEU A 359 -5.97 -12.04 -30.26
CA LEU A 359 -7.08 -11.14 -29.97
C LEU A 359 -6.97 -9.86 -30.81
N PRO A 360 -8.08 -9.38 -31.38
CA PRO A 360 -8.08 -8.08 -32.05
C PRO A 360 -7.84 -6.96 -31.05
N THR A 361 -7.03 -5.98 -31.44
CA THR A 361 -6.76 -4.77 -30.64
C THR A 361 -7.77 -3.67 -30.97
N LEU A 362 -8.02 -2.81 -29.99
CA LEU A 362 -8.82 -1.61 -30.18
C LEU A 362 -8.17 -0.70 -31.24
N ALA A 363 -8.98 -0.01 -32.05
CA ALA A 363 -8.46 0.87 -33.10
C ALA A 363 -7.48 1.91 -32.52
N GLY A 364 -6.32 2.08 -33.16
CA GLY A 364 -5.24 2.95 -32.67
C GLY A 364 -4.29 2.29 -31.68
N TRP A 365 -4.46 1.00 -31.36
CA TRP A 365 -3.58 0.21 -30.50
C TRP A 365 -2.87 -0.92 -31.28
N PRO A 366 -1.67 -1.34 -30.86
CA PRO A 366 -0.90 -0.84 -29.71
C PRO A 366 -0.33 0.57 -29.92
N ARG A 367 -0.02 1.28 -28.84
CA ARG A 367 0.44 2.69 -28.89
C ARG A 367 1.51 2.99 -27.83
N SER A 368 2.27 4.07 -28.04
CA SER A 368 3.03 4.70 -26.94
C SER A 368 2.07 5.38 -25.96
N VAL A 369 2.39 5.29 -24.68
CA VAL A 369 1.59 5.81 -23.55
C VAL A 369 2.56 6.37 -22.50
N PRO A 370 2.12 7.26 -21.59
CA PRO A 370 0.77 7.82 -21.46
C PRO A 370 0.41 8.99 -22.39
N TYR A 371 1.38 9.78 -22.85
CA TYR A 371 1.20 11.11 -23.44
C TYR A 371 1.30 11.14 -24.98
N GLY A 372 2.16 10.31 -25.57
CA GLY A 372 2.38 10.16 -27.01
C GLY A 372 3.84 10.28 -27.47
N PRO A 373 4.08 10.08 -28.77
CA PRO A 373 5.41 9.80 -29.32
C PRO A 373 6.26 11.05 -29.63
N SER A 374 5.74 12.26 -29.42
CA SER A 374 6.52 13.50 -29.58
C SER A 374 7.65 13.61 -28.55
N ASP A 375 7.54 12.84 -27.47
CA ASP A 375 8.18 13.17 -26.21
C ASP A 375 9.25 12.16 -25.78
N GLY A 376 9.41 11.06 -26.52
CA GLY A 376 10.47 10.08 -26.24
C GLY A 376 10.16 9.26 -25.00
N GLU A 377 8.94 8.70 -24.98
CA GLU A 377 8.41 7.85 -23.91
C GLU A 377 9.08 6.48 -23.84
N HIS A 378 8.98 5.87 -22.66
CA HIS A 378 9.49 4.54 -22.33
C HIS A 378 8.35 3.52 -22.22
N MET A 379 7.11 3.97 -22.08
CA MET A 379 5.97 3.07 -21.93
C MET A 379 5.18 2.86 -23.24
N ILE A 380 4.76 1.61 -23.42
CA ILE A 380 3.86 1.20 -24.50
C ILE A 380 2.70 0.40 -23.92
N GLY A 381 1.56 0.44 -24.61
CA GLY A 381 0.40 -0.34 -24.20
C GLY A 381 -0.36 -0.97 -25.35
N LEU A 382 -1.22 -1.90 -24.96
CA LEU A 382 -2.16 -2.62 -25.81
C LEU A 382 -3.54 -2.65 -25.14
N GLN A 383 -4.59 -2.42 -25.91
CA GLN A 383 -5.97 -2.60 -25.45
C GLN A 383 -6.70 -3.57 -26.38
N PRO A 384 -7.38 -4.60 -25.85
CA PRO A 384 -8.18 -5.48 -26.68
C PRO A 384 -9.43 -4.75 -27.18
N GLN A 385 -9.96 -5.18 -28.33
CA GLN A 385 -11.15 -4.58 -28.93
C GLN A 385 -12.43 -4.88 -28.12
N SER A 386 -12.42 -5.94 -27.32
CA SER A 386 -13.53 -6.40 -26.51
C SER A 386 -13.07 -6.84 -25.13
N ASP A 387 -14.02 -6.97 -24.22
CA ASP A 387 -13.83 -7.61 -22.93
C ASP A 387 -13.32 -9.05 -23.07
N LEU A 388 -12.62 -9.50 -22.03
CA LEU A 388 -11.90 -10.76 -22.00
C LEU A 388 -12.76 -11.88 -21.41
N GLN A 389 -12.58 -13.10 -21.90
CA GLN A 389 -13.27 -14.29 -21.40
C GLN A 389 -12.92 -14.58 -19.94
N PRO A 390 -13.89 -15.05 -19.11
CA PRO A 390 -13.63 -15.50 -17.75
C PRO A 390 -12.60 -16.62 -17.64
N CYS A 391 -11.86 -16.64 -16.54
CA CYS A 391 -10.93 -17.71 -16.16
C CYS A 391 -9.96 -18.15 -17.26
N THR A 392 -9.59 -17.23 -18.13
CA THR A 392 -8.81 -17.51 -19.33
C THR A 392 -7.41 -16.93 -19.18
N TRP A 393 -6.40 -17.73 -19.51
CA TRP A 393 -5.03 -17.28 -19.59
C TRP A 393 -4.77 -16.58 -20.92
N TYR A 394 -4.13 -15.43 -20.84
CA TYR A 394 -3.68 -14.65 -21.98
C TYR A 394 -2.18 -14.48 -21.94
N THR A 395 -1.57 -14.44 -23.11
CA THR A 395 -0.15 -14.10 -23.29
C THR A 395 -0.08 -12.75 -23.98
N ALA A 396 0.50 -11.76 -23.32
CA ALA A 396 0.87 -10.49 -23.92
C ALA A 396 2.33 -10.55 -24.35
N SER A 397 2.65 -9.99 -25.51
CA SER A 397 4.01 -9.99 -26.04
C SER A 397 4.41 -8.67 -26.64
N VAL A 398 5.61 -8.20 -26.31
CA VAL A 398 6.39 -7.23 -27.08
C VAL A 398 7.21 -8.00 -28.11
N THR A 399 7.14 -7.60 -29.37
CA THR A 399 7.80 -8.32 -30.48
C THR A 399 8.97 -7.52 -31.05
N SER A 400 9.77 -8.17 -31.91
CA SER A 400 10.85 -7.53 -32.64
C SER A 400 10.40 -6.52 -33.70
N ASN A 401 9.09 -6.36 -33.95
CA ASN A 401 8.58 -5.31 -34.82
C ASN A 401 8.68 -3.92 -34.17
N LEU A 402 8.82 -3.89 -32.84
CA LEU A 402 9.01 -2.68 -32.07
C LEU A 402 10.48 -2.22 -32.18
N VAL A 403 10.72 -0.95 -32.51
CA VAL A 403 12.07 -0.37 -32.65
C VAL A 403 12.30 0.82 -31.73
N ASP A 404 13.42 0.88 -31.01
CA ASP A 404 13.75 1.97 -30.08
C ASP A 404 14.09 3.31 -30.79
N ALA A 405 14.44 4.35 -30.04
CA ALA A 405 14.79 5.65 -30.60
C ALA A 405 16.02 5.68 -31.52
N ARG A 406 16.87 4.64 -31.51
CA ARG A 406 17.97 4.44 -32.46
C ARG A 406 17.50 3.70 -33.72
N ASN A 407 16.21 3.41 -33.82
CA ASN A 407 15.60 2.57 -34.84
C ASN A 407 16.12 1.12 -34.82
N GLU A 408 16.54 0.64 -33.64
CA GLU A 408 17.01 -0.73 -33.42
C GLU A 408 15.89 -1.61 -32.82
N PRO A 409 15.79 -2.91 -33.17
CA PRO A 409 14.75 -3.79 -32.64
C PRO A 409 14.82 -3.96 -31.12
N VAL A 410 13.67 -3.83 -30.46
CA VAL A 410 13.51 -4.15 -29.04
C VAL A 410 13.55 -5.68 -28.85
N ALA A 411 14.20 -6.12 -27.78
CA ALA A 411 14.26 -7.53 -27.39
C ALA A 411 12.83 -8.06 -27.13
N PRO A 412 12.41 -9.15 -27.79
CA PRO A 412 11.08 -9.72 -27.56
C PRO A 412 10.89 -10.17 -26.11
N TYR A 413 9.69 -9.96 -25.59
CA TYR A 413 9.32 -10.34 -24.22
C TYR A 413 7.84 -10.71 -24.17
N SER A 414 7.54 -11.85 -23.53
CA SER A 414 6.17 -12.34 -23.36
C SER A 414 5.89 -12.65 -21.90
N TRP A 415 4.68 -12.35 -21.46
CA TRP A 415 4.22 -12.68 -20.11
C TRP A 415 2.75 -13.08 -20.13
N ASP A 416 2.37 -13.86 -19.13
CA ASP A 416 1.02 -14.38 -19.01
C ASP A 416 0.24 -13.68 -17.91
N PHE A 417 -1.07 -13.55 -18.08
CA PHE A 417 -2.00 -13.16 -17.02
C PHE A 417 -3.33 -13.86 -17.20
N ARG A 418 -4.16 -13.86 -16.15
CA ARG A 418 -5.46 -14.53 -16.14
C ARG A 418 -6.57 -13.60 -15.66
N THR A 419 -7.67 -13.60 -16.40
CA THR A 419 -8.93 -13.02 -15.92
C THR A 419 -9.54 -13.88 -14.81
N GLY A 420 -10.31 -13.23 -13.93
CA GLY A 420 -11.15 -13.90 -12.95
C GLY A 420 -12.42 -14.48 -13.55
N ALA A 421 -13.33 -14.93 -12.69
CA ALA A 421 -14.59 -15.57 -13.08
C ALA A 421 -15.65 -14.57 -13.59
N ASP A 422 -15.49 -13.27 -13.30
CA ASP A 422 -16.53 -12.26 -13.56
C ASP A 422 -15.97 -10.83 -13.75
N ALA A 423 -16.88 -9.84 -13.77
CA ALA A 423 -16.55 -8.43 -13.98
C ALA A 423 -15.69 -7.81 -12.86
N ALA A 424 -15.79 -8.32 -11.62
CA ALA A 424 -14.98 -7.84 -10.50
C ALA A 424 -13.58 -8.47 -10.47
N GLY A 425 -13.43 -9.62 -11.15
CA GLY A 425 -12.23 -10.43 -11.14
C GLY A 425 -12.25 -11.50 -10.05
N SER A 426 -13.43 -12.02 -9.67
CA SER A 426 -13.56 -13.08 -8.66
C SER A 426 -12.71 -14.33 -8.93
N ARG A 427 -12.40 -15.08 -7.88
CA ARG A 427 -11.54 -16.28 -7.96
C ARG A 427 -12.11 -17.33 -8.91
N CYS A 428 -11.26 -17.88 -9.78
CA CYS A 428 -11.65 -19.01 -10.61
C CYS A 428 -11.71 -20.31 -9.80
N PRO A 429 -12.62 -21.25 -10.11
CA PRO A 429 -12.77 -22.49 -9.33
C PRO A 429 -11.46 -23.28 -9.16
N ASP A 430 -10.60 -23.25 -10.16
CA ASP A 430 -9.31 -23.95 -10.27
C ASP A 430 -8.10 -23.13 -9.80
N ASP A 431 -8.28 -21.89 -9.35
CA ASP A 431 -7.16 -21.11 -8.80
C ASP A 431 -6.68 -21.71 -7.46
N PRO A 432 -5.38 -21.89 -7.21
CA PRO A 432 -4.91 -22.18 -5.87
C PRO A 432 -5.26 -21.03 -4.91
N PHE A 433 -5.51 -21.35 -3.65
CA PHE A 433 -5.70 -20.35 -2.61
C PHE A 433 -4.39 -19.62 -2.29
N THR A 434 -4.46 -18.31 -2.10
CA THR A 434 -3.33 -17.51 -1.62
C THR A 434 -3.05 -17.81 -0.14
N PRO A 435 -1.89 -17.39 0.40
CA PRO A 435 -1.61 -17.55 1.82
C PRO A 435 -2.64 -16.90 2.74
N ASP A 436 -3.19 -15.75 2.34
CA ASP A 436 -4.28 -15.08 3.04
C ASP A 436 -5.57 -15.88 2.99
N GLU A 437 -5.93 -16.43 1.84
CA GLU A 437 -7.13 -17.24 1.72
C GLU A 437 -7.03 -18.54 2.51
N ASN A 438 -5.86 -19.19 2.54
CA ASN A 438 -5.59 -20.33 3.40
C ASN A 438 -5.79 -19.96 4.88
N TYR A 439 -5.23 -18.81 5.31
CA TYR A 439 -5.43 -18.27 6.64
C TYR A 439 -6.91 -18.06 6.96
N LEU A 440 -7.65 -17.38 6.08
CA LEU A 440 -9.08 -17.10 6.26
C LEU A 440 -9.90 -18.39 6.33
N ARG A 441 -9.66 -19.33 5.42
CA ARG A 441 -10.33 -20.64 5.43
C ARG A 441 -10.10 -21.39 6.73
N LYS A 442 -8.85 -21.43 7.23
CA LYS A 442 -8.53 -22.07 8.51
C LYS A 442 -9.17 -21.33 9.68
N ALA A 443 -9.08 -20.00 9.71
CA ALA A 443 -9.67 -19.17 10.76
C ALA A 443 -11.18 -19.37 10.85
N THR A 444 -11.88 -19.30 9.73
CA THR A 444 -13.33 -19.54 9.64
C THR A 444 -13.68 -20.97 10.06
N THR A 445 -12.88 -21.97 9.65
CA THR A 445 -13.10 -23.37 10.06
C THR A 445 -12.91 -23.54 11.57
N ASP A 446 -11.84 -23.00 12.14
CA ASP A 446 -11.57 -23.14 13.56
C ASP A 446 -12.58 -22.40 14.43
N VAL A 447 -13.13 -21.26 13.99
CA VAL A 447 -14.09 -20.44 14.75
C VAL A 447 -15.53 -20.90 14.52
N LEU A 448 -15.93 -21.09 13.26
CA LEU A 448 -17.31 -21.32 12.84
C LEU A 448 -17.62 -22.78 12.44
N ASP A 449 -16.60 -23.62 12.19
CA ASP A 449 -16.72 -25.04 11.76
C ASP A 449 -17.33 -25.19 10.36
N ARG A 450 -17.04 -24.20 9.53
CA ARG A 450 -17.22 -24.22 8.09
C ARG A 450 -16.05 -23.51 7.45
N SER A 451 -15.73 -23.85 6.21
CA SER A 451 -14.77 -23.07 5.45
C SER A 451 -15.35 -21.71 5.06
N ALA A 452 -14.46 -20.72 4.85
CA ALA A 452 -14.83 -19.47 4.21
C ALA A 452 -15.39 -19.74 2.80
N THR A 453 -16.47 -19.06 2.44
CA THR A 453 -17.05 -19.14 1.09
C THR A 453 -16.17 -18.39 0.08
N THR A 454 -16.32 -18.68 -1.21
CA THR A 454 -15.63 -17.91 -2.26
C THR A 454 -15.98 -16.42 -2.19
N ASP A 455 -17.24 -16.08 -1.94
CA ASP A 455 -17.67 -14.68 -1.78
C ASP A 455 -17.00 -14.00 -0.58
N GLU A 456 -16.82 -14.69 0.56
CA GLU A 456 -16.09 -14.16 1.72
C GLU A 456 -14.61 -13.93 1.40
N LEU A 457 -13.98 -14.87 0.66
CA LEU A 457 -12.59 -14.74 0.23
C LEU A 457 -12.39 -13.64 -0.80
N ASP A 458 -13.29 -13.52 -1.77
CA ASP A 458 -13.25 -12.47 -2.80
C ASP A 458 -13.54 -11.09 -2.19
N THR A 459 -14.49 -11.00 -1.25
CA THR A 459 -14.77 -9.76 -0.51
C THR A 459 -13.54 -9.34 0.31
N TYR A 460 -12.93 -10.28 1.02
CA TYR A 460 -11.69 -10.00 1.75
C TYR A 460 -10.56 -9.60 0.79
N ALA A 461 -10.32 -10.36 -0.27
CA ALA A 461 -9.25 -10.07 -1.24
C ALA A 461 -9.46 -8.69 -1.88
N TYR A 462 -10.68 -8.37 -2.29
CA TYR A 462 -11.04 -7.07 -2.83
C TYR A 462 -10.75 -5.93 -1.84
N ALA A 463 -11.10 -6.10 -0.56
CA ALA A 463 -10.84 -5.11 0.48
C ALA A 463 -9.34 -5.06 0.88
N ALA A 464 -8.65 -6.20 0.88
CA ALA A 464 -7.24 -6.34 1.27
C ALA A 464 -6.30 -5.78 0.19
N ASP A 465 -6.57 -6.07 -1.09
CA ASP A 465 -5.95 -5.41 -2.25
C ASP A 465 -6.14 -3.89 -2.20
N ARG A 466 -7.07 -3.42 -1.35
CA ARG A 466 -7.36 -2.00 -1.13
C ARG A 466 -6.92 -1.43 0.21
N GLY A 467 -6.18 -2.19 1.01
CA GLY A 467 -5.77 -1.76 2.35
C GLY A 467 -6.92 -1.53 3.33
N GLN A 468 -8.16 -1.85 2.94
CA GLN A 468 -9.38 -1.63 3.74
C GLN A 468 -9.56 -2.70 4.81
N THR A 469 -8.90 -3.85 4.67
CA THR A 469 -8.89 -4.92 5.67
C THR A 469 -7.54 -5.62 5.71
N ASP A 470 -7.25 -6.26 6.84
CA ASP A 470 -6.15 -7.19 7.02
C ASP A 470 -6.64 -8.43 7.78
N ARG A 471 -5.77 -9.44 7.94
CA ARG A 471 -6.09 -10.68 8.68
C ARG A 471 -6.56 -10.39 10.11
N ARG A 472 -6.00 -9.36 10.75
CA ARG A 472 -6.33 -9.00 12.13
C ARG A 472 -7.75 -8.45 12.25
N THR A 473 -8.12 -7.56 11.34
CA THR A 473 -9.45 -6.96 11.22
C THR A 473 -10.46 -8.04 10.88
N TRP A 474 -10.15 -8.89 9.91
CA TRP A 474 -10.99 -10.03 9.56
C TRP A 474 -11.24 -10.96 10.75
N VAL A 475 -10.20 -11.37 11.49
CA VAL A 475 -10.35 -12.24 12.67
C VAL A 475 -11.14 -11.56 13.78
N LYS A 476 -10.97 -10.25 13.98
CA LYS A 476 -11.76 -9.48 14.95
C LYS A 476 -13.24 -9.53 14.58
N ASP A 477 -13.58 -9.34 13.31
CA ASP A 477 -14.95 -9.32 12.82
C ASP A 477 -15.57 -10.73 12.85
N LEU A 478 -14.79 -11.75 12.51
CA LEU A 478 -15.17 -13.16 12.62
C LEU A 478 -15.54 -13.54 14.07
N LEU A 479 -14.68 -13.22 15.05
CA LEU A 479 -14.89 -13.46 16.48
C LEU A 479 -15.99 -12.59 17.12
N GLY A 480 -16.48 -11.59 16.37
CA GLY A 480 -17.57 -10.71 16.76
C GLY A 480 -18.81 -10.89 15.89
N SER A 481 -18.86 -11.90 15.01
CA SER A 481 -19.95 -12.09 14.06
C SER A 481 -21.21 -12.60 14.75
N GLN A 482 -22.38 -12.41 14.13
CA GLN A 482 -23.62 -13.00 14.63
C GLN A 482 -23.57 -14.52 14.62
N GLU A 483 -22.98 -15.10 13.56
CA GLU A 483 -22.83 -16.55 13.42
C GLU A 483 -21.97 -17.15 14.54
N GLU A 484 -20.85 -16.51 14.88
CA GLU A 484 -20.02 -16.93 16.01
C GLU A 484 -20.81 -16.93 17.33
N ARG A 485 -21.57 -15.87 17.60
CA ARG A 485 -22.36 -15.77 18.84
C ARG A 485 -23.46 -16.83 18.90
N GLU A 486 -24.14 -17.10 17.80
CA GLU A 486 -25.17 -18.14 17.73
C GLU A 486 -24.58 -19.54 17.95
N ARG A 487 -23.40 -19.81 17.37
CA ARG A 487 -22.64 -21.04 17.60
C ARG A 487 -22.27 -21.21 19.07
N LEU A 488 -21.69 -20.18 19.69
CA LEU A 488 -21.28 -20.23 21.10
C LEU A 488 -22.46 -20.41 22.05
N VAL A 489 -23.59 -19.74 21.78
CA VAL A 489 -24.83 -19.95 22.56
C VAL A 489 -25.32 -21.37 22.42
N THR A 490 -25.31 -21.93 21.21
CA THR A 490 -25.73 -23.31 20.97
C THR A 490 -24.85 -24.28 21.76
N GLN A 491 -23.52 -24.11 21.69
CA GLN A 491 -22.56 -24.93 22.45
C GLN A 491 -22.76 -24.80 23.97
N ALA A 492 -22.97 -23.59 24.48
CA ALA A 492 -23.20 -23.36 25.91
C ALA A 492 -24.51 -24.02 26.38
N PHE A 493 -25.58 -23.94 25.59
CA PHE A 493 -26.86 -24.60 25.88
C PHE A 493 -26.75 -26.13 25.88
N GLU A 494 -26.07 -26.69 24.88
CA GLU A 494 -25.84 -28.13 24.79
C GLU A 494 -25.00 -28.64 25.96
N HIS A 495 -23.92 -27.93 26.29
CA HIS A 495 -23.03 -28.28 27.38
C HIS A 495 -23.68 -28.09 28.77
N ASP A 496 -24.25 -26.92 29.05
CA ASP A 496 -24.71 -26.53 30.39
C ASP A 496 -26.13 -27.01 30.71
N LEU A 497 -27.00 -27.10 29.70
CA LEU A 497 -28.41 -27.47 29.86
C LEU A 497 -28.73 -28.85 29.27
N GLY A 498 -27.86 -29.43 28.43
CA GLY A 498 -28.11 -30.71 27.77
C GLY A 498 -29.17 -30.64 26.67
N ARG A 499 -29.38 -29.47 26.06
CA ARG A 499 -30.35 -29.26 24.98
C ARG A 499 -29.96 -28.05 24.13
N ALA A 500 -30.41 -28.00 22.88
CA ALA A 500 -30.30 -26.78 22.07
C ALA A 500 -31.17 -25.62 22.62
N PRO A 501 -30.82 -24.36 22.34
CA PRO A 501 -31.71 -23.23 22.58
C PRO A 501 -32.90 -23.29 21.62
N ASP A 502 -34.08 -22.85 22.08
CA ASP A 502 -35.18 -22.54 21.16
C ASP A 502 -34.86 -21.26 20.35
N PRO A 503 -35.54 -20.98 19.24
CA PRO A 503 -35.22 -19.82 18.38
C PRO A 503 -35.22 -18.48 19.11
N SER A 504 -36.13 -18.28 20.08
CA SER A 504 -36.20 -17.04 20.86
C SER A 504 -35.05 -16.94 21.86
N GLY A 505 -34.67 -18.06 22.47
CA GLY A 505 -33.52 -18.18 23.34
C GLY A 505 -32.22 -17.93 22.59
N LEU A 506 -32.04 -18.53 21.41
CA LEU A 506 -30.85 -18.34 20.58
C LEU A 506 -30.67 -16.85 20.24
N ALA A 507 -31.72 -16.20 19.73
CA ALA A 507 -31.71 -14.79 19.39
C ALA A 507 -31.46 -13.89 20.62
N TYR A 508 -32.05 -14.21 21.77
CA TYR A 508 -31.84 -13.44 23.00
C TYR A 508 -30.39 -13.51 23.46
N TRP A 509 -29.83 -14.72 23.59
CA TRP A 509 -28.50 -14.92 24.14
C TRP A 509 -27.39 -14.50 23.17
N SER A 510 -27.58 -14.70 21.86
CA SER A 510 -26.60 -14.25 20.86
C SER A 510 -26.51 -12.73 20.80
N ASN A 511 -27.63 -12.01 20.97
CA ASN A 511 -27.62 -10.56 21.14
C ASN A 511 -26.99 -10.13 22.48
N LYS A 512 -27.22 -10.88 23.57
CA LYS A 512 -26.59 -10.56 24.86
C LYS A 512 -25.06 -10.67 24.82
N LEU A 513 -24.51 -11.63 24.09
CA LEU A 513 -23.06 -11.82 23.90
C LEU A 513 -22.34 -10.62 23.22
N GLN A 514 -23.06 -9.64 22.70
CA GLN A 514 -22.47 -8.35 22.30
C GLN A 514 -21.99 -7.51 23.50
N THR A 515 -22.54 -7.76 24.69
CA THR A 515 -22.32 -6.95 25.90
C THR A 515 -21.82 -7.74 27.10
N ILE A 516 -22.06 -9.05 27.13
CA ILE A 516 -21.56 -9.94 28.19
C ILE A 516 -20.45 -10.84 27.65
N LYS A 517 -19.57 -11.29 28.54
CA LYS A 517 -18.48 -12.22 28.23
C LYS A 517 -18.95 -13.66 28.36
N LEU A 518 -18.21 -14.60 27.78
CA LEU A 518 -18.58 -16.02 27.80
C LEU A 518 -18.73 -16.63 29.21
N PRO A 519 -17.83 -16.38 30.17
CA PRO A 519 -18.04 -16.85 31.54
C PRO A 519 -19.32 -16.32 32.19
N GLU A 520 -19.80 -15.15 31.76
CA GLU A 520 -21.06 -14.59 32.26
C GLU A 520 -22.28 -15.26 31.61
N LEU A 521 -22.21 -15.61 30.31
CA LEU A 521 -23.23 -16.43 29.65
C LEU A 521 -23.39 -17.76 30.41
N ASP A 522 -22.31 -18.52 30.53
CA ASP A 522 -22.31 -19.84 31.18
C ASP A 522 -22.77 -19.72 32.64
N ALA A 523 -22.30 -18.72 33.38
CA ALA A 523 -22.75 -18.50 34.76
C ALA A 523 -24.26 -18.24 34.89
N ARG A 524 -24.87 -17.58 33.90
CA ARG A 524 -26.31 -17.32 33.87
C ARG A 524 -27.10 -18.58 33.51
N LEU A 525 -26.60 -19.40 32.58
CA LEU A 525 -27.21 -20.68 32.22
C LEU A 525 -27.09 -21.70 33.36
N LEU A 526 -25.88 -21.92 33.87
CA LEU A 526 -25.60 -22.81 35.01
C LEU A 526 -26.32 -22.37 36.28
N GLY A 527 -26.41 -21.06 36.54
CA GLY A 527 -27.12 -20.51 37.70
C GLY A 527 -28.65 -20.55 37.63
N SER A 528 -29.21 -20.99 36.49
CA SER A 528 -30.65 -20.94 36.21
C SER A 528 -31.48 -21.87 37.10
N ALA A 529 -32.79 -21.62 37.14
CA ALA A 529 -33.72 -22.51 37.82
C ALA A 529 -33.85 -23.87 37.13
N GLU A 530 -33.54 -23.96 35.84
CA GLU A 530 -33.56 -25.21 35.09
C GLU A 530 -32.49 -26.17 35.60
N VAL A 531 -31.23 -25.72 35.66
CA VAL A 531 -30.11 -26.55 36.17
C VAL A 531 -30.35 -26.96 37.61
N TYR A 532 -30.80 -26.04 38.46
CA TYR A 532 -31.10 -26.36 39.86
C TYR A 532 -32.19 -27.42 40.02
N ARG A 533 -33.27 -27.35 39.22
CA ARG A 533 -34.34 -28.37 39.25
C ARG A 533 -33.85 -29.70 38.69
N LYS A 534 -33.10 -29.71 37.58
CA LYS A 534 -32.50 -30.92 37.00
C LYS A 534 -31.55 -31.60 37.99
N ALA A 535 -30.83 -30.81 38.78
CA ALA A 535 -29.94 -31.30 39.83
C ALA A 535 -30.67 -31.82 41.09
N GLY A 536 -32.00 -31.87 41.13
CA GLY A 536 -32.75 -32.40 42.28
C GLY A 536 -33.22 -31.35 43.29
N GLY A 537 -33.08 -30.05 42.97
CA GLY A 537 -33.77 -28.98 43.71
C GLY A 537 -33.21 -28.66 45.09
N THR A 538 -31.97 -29.08 45.40
CA THR A 538 -31.27 -28.76 46.65
C THR A 538 -29.91 -28.11 46.38
N ASN A 539 -29.41 -27.31 47.32
CA ASN A 539 -28.10 -26.66 47.19
C ASN A 539 -26.95 -27.67 47.07
N ALA A 540 -26.98 -28.75 47.86
CA ALA A 540 -25.96 -29.80 47.79
C ALA A 540 -25.95 -30.50 46.43
N ALA A 541 -27.11 -30.94 45.95
CA ALA A 541 -27.19 -31.64 44.67
C ALA A 541 -26.87 -30.72 43.48
N TYR A 542 -27.21 -29.43 43.56
CA TYR A 542 -26.78 -28.41 42.60
C TYR A 542 -25.25 -28.26 42.54
N VAL A 543 -24.56 -28.15 43.69
CA VAL A 543 -23.10 -28.09 43.71
C VAL A 543 -22.47 -29.36 43.14
N THR A 544 -23.02 -30.53 43.48
CA THR A 544 -22.56 -31.82 42.93
C THR A 544 -22.70 -31.89 41.42
N ALA A 545 -23.79 -31.37 40.84
CA ALA A 545 -24.02 -31.38 39.40
C ALA A 545 -23.13 -30.38 38.63
N LEU A 546 -22.77 -29.26 39.27
CA LEU A 546 -22.05 -28.17 38.61
C LEU A 546 -20.55 -28.45 38.42
N TYR A 547 -19.93 -29.15 39.36
CA TYR A 547 -18.48 -29.41 39.33
C TYR A 547 -18.02 -30.23 38.11
N PRO A 548 -18.70 -31.31 37.70
CA PRO A 548 -18.35 -32.03 36.48
C PRO A 548 -18.47 -31.18 35.21
N LEU A 549 -19.46 -30.27 35.15
CA LEU A 549 -19.64 -29.37 34.00
C LEU A 549 -18.48 -28.36 33.91
N VAL A 550 -18.08 -27.75 35.02
CA VAL A 550 -17.06 -26.68 35.00
C VAL A 550 -15.63 -27.21 35.07
N HIS A 551 -15.37 -28.23 35.89
CA HIS A 551 -14.01 -28.74 36.17
C HIS A 551 -13.73 -30.11 35.56
N GLY A 552 -14.74 -30.81 35.03
CA GLY A 552 -14.56 -32.16 34.49
C GLY A 552 -14.31 -33.23 35.56
N ARG A 553 -14.58 -32.93 36.83
CA ARG A 553 -14.42 -33.85 37.97
C ARG A 553 -15.50 -33.67 39.01
N ALA A 554 -15.66 -34.66 39.89
CA ALA A 554 -16.55 -34.55 41.04
C ALA A 554 -16.03 -33.51 42.05
N VAL A 555 -16.98 -32.91 42.78
CA VAL A 555 -16.69 -32.06 43.94
C VAL A 555 -16.18 -32.91 45.10
N ASP A 556 -15.14 -32.46 45.80
CA ASP A 556 -14.67 -33.13 47.01
C ASP A 556 -15.58 -32.82 48.21
N PRO A 557 -15.60 -33.65 49.26
CA PRO A 557 -16.49 -33.45 50.40
C PRO A 557 -16.36 -32.08 51.08
N SER A 558 -15.15 -31.52 51.13
CA SER A 558 -14.91 -30.22 51.78
C SER A 558 -15.41 -29.06 50.93
N GLY A 559 -15.18 -29.10 49.62
CA GLY A 559 -15.73 -28.15 48.65
C GLY A 559 -17.26 -28.18 48.63
N LEU A 560 -17.86 -29.37 48.66
CA LEU A 560 -19.32 -29.53 48.70
C LEU A 560 -19.92 -28.87 49.95
N ALA A 561 -19.35 -29.15 51.12
CA ALA A 561 -19.82 -28.56 52.38
C ALA A 561 -19.64 -27.03 52.39
N PHE A 562 -18.51 -26.54 51.88
CA PHE A 562 -18.20 -25.10 51.80
C PHE A 562 -19.22 -24.35 50.94
N TRP A 563 -19.43 -24.80 49.70
CA TRP A 563 -20.31 -24.12 48.76
C TRP A 563 -21.78 -24.22 49.14
N THR A 564 -22.23 -25.39 49.61
CA THR A 564 -23.60 -25.60 50.10
C THR A 564 -23.92 -24.60 51.20
N LYS A 565 -23.04 -24.45 52.20
CA LYS A 565 -23.22 -23.50 53.30
C LYS A 565 -23.28 -22.05 52.83
N ARG A 566 -22.58 -21.67 51.75
CA ARG A 566 -22.66 -20.31 51.20
C ARG A 566 -23.98 -20.08 50.46
N LEU A 567 -24.47 -21.07 49.72
CA LEU A 567 -25.79 -21.01 49.09
C LEU A 567 -26.91 -20.93 50.14
N ASP A 568 -26.82 -21.72 51.21
CA ASP A 568 -27.78 -21.68 52.33
C ASP A 568 -27.82 -20.31 53.02
N ARG A 569 -26.71 -19.55 52.96
CA ARG A 569 -26.57 -18.18 53.48
C ARG A 569 -26.92 -17.10 52.46
N GLY A 570 -27.49 -17.47 51.31
CA GLY A 570 -28.00 -16.53 50.31
C GLY A 570 -27.03 -16.15 49.19
N LEU A 571 -25.89 -16.85 49.01
CA LEU A 571 -25.08 -16.69 47.80
C LEU A 571 -25.94 -17.01 46.57
N ARG A 572 -25.92 -16.15 45.55
CA ARG A 572 -26.65 -16.41 44.29
C ARG A 572 -25.97 -17.56 43.52
N ARG A 573 -26.76 -18.46 42.96
CA ARG A 573 -26.25 -19.58 42.13
C ARG A 573 -25.40 -19.11 40.95
N THR A 574 -25.78 -18.00 40.32
CA THR A 574 -25.01 -17.35 39.26
C THR A 574 -23.64 -16.86 39.76
N SER A 575 -23.57 -16.29 40.96
CA SER A 575 -22.30 -15.88 41.58
C SER A 575 -21.40 -17.07 41.90
N LEU A 576 -21.97 -18.19 42.35
CA LEU A 576 -21.22 -19.43 42.53
C LEU A 576 -20.69 -19.96 41.20
N ALA A 577 -21.55 -20.08 40.18
CA ALA A 577 -21.15 -20.58 38.86
C ALA A 577 -20.02 -19.73 38.27
N LEU A 578 -20.15 -18.40 38.31
CA LEU A 578 -19.09 -17.49 37.88
C LEU A 578 -17.78 -17.72 38.65
N SER A 579 -17.85 -17.90 39.97
CA SER A 579 -16.66 -18.17 40.81
C SER A 579 -15.94 -19.46 40.43
N LEU A 580 -16.66 -20.49 39.98
CA LEU A 580 -16.06 -21.73 39.50
C LEU A 580 -15.48 -21.57 38.09
N LEU A 581 -16.21 -20.90 37.19
CA LEU A 581 -15.78 -20.67 35.80
C LEU A 581 -14.52 -19.81 35.71
N THR A 582 -14.36 -18.81 36.59
CA THR A 582 -13.16 -17.96 36.65
C THR A 582 -12.14 -18.44 37.69
N SER A 583 -12.26 -19.67 38.18
CA SER A 583 -11.26 -20.26 39.07
C SER A 583 -9.97 -20.59 38.33
N HIS A 584 -8.86 -20.69 39.07
CA HIS A 584 -7.56 -21.05 38.49
C HIS A 584 -7.59 -22.39 37.73
N GLU A 585 -8.29 -23.40 38.25
CA GLU A 585 -8.42 -24.71 37.60
C GLU A 585 -9.19 -24.64 36.26
N ALA A 586 -10.32 -23.95 36.25
CA ALA A 586 -11.12 -23.75 35.04
C ALA A 586 -10.34 -22.93 34.00
N ALA A 587 -9.72 -21.82 34.41
CA ALA A 587 -8.89 -20.99 33.54
C ALA A 587 -7.73 -21.79 32.92
N GLN A 588 -7.00 -22.60 33.71
CA GLN A 588 -5.93 -23.45 33.18
C GLN A 588 -6.45 -24.48 32.16
N ARG A 589 -7.60 -25.09 32.41
CA ARG A 589 -8.23 -26.04 31.49
C ARG A 589 -8.61 -25.36 30.17
N THR A 590 -9.22 -24.17 30.22
CA THR A 590 -9.54 -23.37 29.03
C THR A 590 -8.29 -23.03 28.24
N VAL A 591 -7.20 -22.62 28.90
CA VAL A 591 -5.93 -22.32 28.22
C VAL A 591 -5.39 -23.56 27.51
N VAL A 592 -5.30 -24.70 28.20
CA VAL A 592 -4.75 -25.93 27.62
C VAL A 592 -5.57 -26.39 26.41
N THR A 593 -6.89 -26.42 26.54
CA THR A 593 -7.80 -26.84 25.45
C THR A 593 -7.77 -25.88 24.26
N THR A 594 -7.63 -24.58 24.52
CA THR A 594 -7.55 -23.57 23.45
C THR A 594 -6.23 -23.67 22.67
N TYR A 595 -5.11 -23.90 23.34
CA TYR A 595 -3.84 -24.15 22.67
C TYR A 595 -3.88 -25.42 21.83
N ASP A 596 -4.49 -26.48 22.33
CA ASP A 596 -4.67 -27.73 21.57
C ASP A 596 -5.55 -27.52 20.34
N ARG A 597 -6.66 -26.78 20.48
CA ARG A 597 -7.58 -26.48 19.36
C ARG A 597 -6.91 -25.69 18.24
N PHE A 598 -6.27 -24.56 18.55
CA PHE A 598 -5.76 -23.65 17.53
C PHE A 598 -4.33 -24.01 17.07
N LEU A 599 -3.50 -24.55 17.97
CA LEU A 599 -2.08 -24.79 17.72
C LEU A 599 -1.66 -26.26 17.84
N HIS A 600 -2.58 -27.19 18.13
CA HIS A 600 -2.31 -28.64 18.28
C HIS A 600 -1.09 -28.96 19.14
N ARG A 601 -0.95 -28.26 20.27
CA ARG A 601 0.09 -28.48 21.27
C ARG A 601 -0.32 -27.97 22.64
N ALA A 602 0.45 -28.34 23.66
CA ALA A 602 0.33 -27.74 24.98
C ALA A 602 0.87 -26.29 25.02
N PRO A 603 0.33 -25.43 25.91
CA PRO A 603 0.89 -24.10 26.16
C PRO A 603 2.27 -24.21 26.80
N ASP A 604 3.17 -23.29 26.45
CA ASP A 604 4.43 -23.12 27.16
C ASP A 604 4.18 -22.57 28.59
N PRO A 605 5.13 -22.70 29.53
CA PRO A 605 4.93 -22.26 30.92
C PRO A 605 4.57 -20.77 31.07
N GLY A 606 5.14 -19.90 30.23
CA GLY A 606 4.90 -18.47 30.25
C GLY A 606 3.49 -18.14 29.75
N GLY A 607 3.14 -18.65 28.56
CA GLY A 607 1.80 -18.52 27.98
C GLY A 607 0.71 -19.09 28.89
N LYS A 608 0.94 -20.28 29.48
CA LYS A 608 0.00 -20.88 30.43
C LYS A 608 -0.27 -19.96 31.63
N THR A 609 0.78 -19.42 32.24
CA THR A 609 0.67 -18.54 33.41
C THR A 609 -0.05 -17.24 33.07
N HIS A 610 0.36 -16.58 31.98
CA HIS A 610 -0.22 -15.31 31.54
C HIS A 610 -1.73 -15.44 31.29
N TRP A 611 -2.12 -16.38 30.43
CA TRP A 611 -3.52 -16.53 30.03
C TRP A 611 -4.41 -17.06 31.16
N THR A 612 -3.87 -17.88 32.07
CA THR A 612 -4.62 -18.31 33.26
C THR A 612 -4.99 -17.11 34.12
N ASN A 613 -4.03 -16.22 34.41
CA ASN A 613 -4.28 -15.02 35.19
C ASN A 613 -5.26 -14.08 34.49
N TYR A 614 -5.15 -13.97 33.16
CA TYR A 614 -6.05 -13.16 32.34
C TYR A 614 -7.50 -13.63 32.45
N LEU A 615 -7.76 -14.94 32.34
CA LEU A 615 -9.10 -15.51 32.43
C LEU A 615 -9.66 -15.51 33.86
N MET A 616 -8.80 -15.67 34.88
CA MET A 616 -9.19 -15.55 36.28
C MET A 616 -9.74 -14.17 36.64
N ALA A 617 -9.29 -13.12 35.93
CA ALA A 617 -9.83 -11.77 36.08
C ALA A 617 -11.23 -11.60 35.43
N GLY A 618 -11.81 -12.66 34.85
CA GLY A 618 -13.11 -12.63 34.18
C GLY A 618 -13.05 -11.93 32.82
N ASN A 619 -11.89 -11.93 32.16
CA ASN A 619 -11.78 -11.46 30.78
C ASN A 619 -12.30 -12.50 29.77
N ASP A 620 -12.53 -12.06 28.54
CA ASP A 620 -13.13 -12.89 27.51
C ASP A 620 -12.08 -13.87 26.93
N GLN A 621 -12.45 -15.14 26.75
CA GLN A 621 -11.55 -16.12 26.15
C GLN A 621 -11.29 -15.84 24.67
N ARG A 622 -12.13 -15.05 24.00
CA ARG A 622 -11.89 -14.64 22.60
C ARG A 622 -10.61 -13.82 22.44
N ASP A 623 -10.14 -13.15 23.49
CA ASP A 623 -8.85 -12.43 23.46
C ASP A 623 -7.67 -13.41 23.38
N LEU A 624 -7.76 -14.56 24.04
CA LEU A 624 -6.80 -15.66 23.87
C LEU A 624 -6.86 -16.23 22.45
N TRP A 625 -8.06 -16.45 21.90
CA TRP A 625 -8.21 -16.98 20.53
C TRP A 625 -7.57 -16.05 19.51
N ARG A 626 -7.89 -14.75 19.58
CA ARG A 626 -7.29 -13.72 18.73
C ARG A 626 -5.76 -13.70 18.84
N SER A 627 -5.22 -13.84 20.05
CA SER A 627 -3.77 -13.86 20.23
C SER A 627 -3.10 -15.10 19.63
N LEU A 628 -3.72 -16.27 19.71
CA LEU A 628 -3.14 -17.48 19.10
C LEU A 628 -3.25 -17.43 17.57
N MET A 629 -4.40 -16.99 17.05
CA MET A 629 -4.63 -16.85 15.61
C MET A 629 -3.71 -15.81 14.96
N ALA A 630 -3.29 -14.78 15.70
CA ALA A 630 -2.32 -13.80 15.23
C ALA A 630 -0.85 -14.28 15.25
N SER A 631 -0.58 -15.51 15.72
CA SER A 631 0.80 -16.02 15.81
C SER A 631 1.30 -16.58 14.48
N GLY A 632 2.61 -16.46 14.24
CA GLY A 632 3.26 -17.09 13.08
C GLY A 632 3.20 -18.63 13.10
N GLU A 633 2.93 -19.25 14.26
CA GLU A 633 2.68 -20.69 14.34
C GLU A 633 1.32 -21.06 13.74
N TYR A 634 0.29 -20.27 14.06
CA TYR A 634 -1.03 -20.46 13.47
C TYR A 634 -1.02 -20.23 11.96
N ASP A 635 -0.29 -19.20 11.51
CA ASP A 635 -0.12 -18.93 10.07
C ASP A 635 0.49 -20.11 9.32
N ARG A 636 1.59 -20.68 9.81
CA ARG A 636 2.18 -21.89 9.19
C ARG A 636 1.18 -23.03 9.09
N ARG A 637 0.40 -23.27 10.14
CA ARG A 637 -0.64 -24.31 10.13
C ARG A 637 -1.76 -24.03 9.14
N ALA A 638 -2.05 -22.77 8.84
CA ALA A 638 -3.02 -22.42 7.82
C ALA A 638 -2.54 -22.76 6.43
N GLN A 639 -1.24 -22.62 6.17
CA GLN A 639 -0.67 -22.93 4.85
C GLN A 639 -0.68 -24.43 4.53
N ASP A 640 -0.73 -25.29 5.57
CA ASP A 640 -0.75 -26.75 5.42
C ASP A 640 -2.17 -27.34 5.28
N ALA A 641 -3.23 -26.52 5.29
CA ALA A 641 -4.62 -26.93 5.56
C ALA A 641 -5.58 -27.06 4.36
#